data_AF-A0AAD9W408-F1
#
_entry.id   AF-A0AAD9W408-F1
#
_cell.length_a   1.000
_cell.length_b   1.000
_cell.length_c   1.000
_cell.angle_alpha   90.00
_cell.angle_beta   90.00
_cell.angle_gamma   90.00
#
_symmetry.space_group_name_H-M   'P 1'
#
loop_
_entity.id
_entity.type
_entity.pdbx_description
1 polymer ?
#
loop_
_entity_poly.entity_id
_entity_poly.type
_entity_poly.pdbx_seq_one_letter_code
_entity_poly.pdbx_strand_id
1 'polypeptide(L)'
;MAPNATKGRGYLDQLDTARCEGDWEAVPELIRKVRKHAPNRACLALTAEIEHGIVKSTKSQKPTARPDTAGSGNTPATEIEVAGQLPKLLTLIDEEHTYAEDRFQAQVCVGWLHWVVGEYNLAFVRLPEGLEENQVESLDNISEWTRVCMLKSAYLRANCLARNGKEVEALTVFESAIPPSTFSWSSQTAKKELRYWSELFLTEYCMLFNGSRGKGDVSLEDDNSLASFRSWGRWWDASKGPTLAGGYGFKGSVPRRRIWFEYYEALSTILQEDLPYPMKHIFPAQSEPSARGQLLVELKRAETSFEGLLLSETTFPKADEDREEVELFVEMFMRNWTILTGRGWSERDLGQGGKAGLSASTLEMLYRASTKTFHSTAILRNLFIVHLAVAEFDLALKAFDSYLDIVKKGKARVEKTGHQESTLDDDATMLDTICLCISVLSRFGGREAAEKAKDLASELEHWLGKIAPPQSGGAMASVREDGGRSSATGDRVPAKTLALAWQSIGLAQAQWARTTFDPSSRTEVQKKAIKSLRVSLSADFATSADVRGVFALGLLLAEQRELTTAIELVKTALLTRAAGDELLVLHNGPFWRERSLIPLWHLLSLLLSARQEYVLAARTCECAFEQFRDPVVLFGRQSQFKSDHLNEAEKDLDASQGLVDEMDDFEKENILEIKMTQLAIVEITEGPRVAVNASLELLTLFSRLFGSVQSKQNLEPPKAAVLPRTSGTFRSIRSGIFGNRNSRAERRDSNGTVRATDENAGSTQPRPQTQQTIQTISRAPTIQITQENGSPRTRRKSTSNEKRSESARRNSLRKRESQGARRRAASTGPAPHVATVVDGETFYTPMPGPEGLQASDFFTFANKRNPLSRPSSASRANSQLSDWSARPPGPDMTGIALEGIEPVGAVLPVIQFDKDEVKARRSAILLKVWLMIAGFYRRAEMYDDAKGAVNEAQKLVQTMESEIGQASGDSGKKSSGSSSLRKPGWGGQKSIEELWADVWSENAHLQLGKGDADAARKDFEAALTHFPDHPAAVVGLSNILLDLYCEKTVPPPAFPSLDLVGGSDAMPGTEQSTAELVYPEPNQTDSPKLFPTGPLGLGAFKTQKKEPLKQAGLPKSPTSLHHETHLEPPYKAASIPKVDRLASRDRAYGLLSNLTKLGTGWNYSEAWFALARAHEESGQLDKAKDVLWWCVELEEGSGVRQWDCVNTGGYVL
;
A
#
# COMPACT_ATOMS: atom_id res chain seq x y z
N MET A 1 18.39 23.69 81.27
CA MET A 1 17.10 23.68 80.54
C MET A 1 16.90 22.29 79.96
N ALA A 2 15.72 21.69 80.10
CA ALA A 2 15.41 20.43 79.44
C ALA A 2 15.22 20.62 77.91
N PRO A 3 15.56 19.63 77.07
CA PRO A 3 15.26 19.68 75.64
C PRO A 3 13.74 19.67 75.42
N ASN A 4 13.24 20.64 74.65
CA ASN A 4 11.83 20.68 74.26
C ASN A 4 11.65 19.84 72.99
N ALA A 5 11.14 18.62 73.13
CA ALA A 5 11.01 17.64 72.04
C ALA A 5 10.22 18.17 70.83
N THR A 6 9.17 18.96 71.05
CA THR A 6 8.36 19.57 69.98
C THR A 6 9.19 20.54 69.13
N LYS A 7 10.06 21.34 69.77
CA LYS A 7 11.01 22.22 69.05
C LYS A 7 12.16 21.43 68.43
N GLY A 8 12.59 20.33 69.04
CA GLY A 8 13.57 19.41 68.46
C GLY A 8 13.10 18.85 67.11
N ARG A 9 11.89 18.29 67.07
CA ARG A 9 11.26 17.77 65.84
C ARG A 9 11.18 18.83 64.75
N GLY A 10 10.63 20.01 65.05
CA GLY A 10 10.50 21.09 64.06
C GLY A 10 11.84 21.60 63.48
N TYR A 11 12.96 21.44 64.18
CA TYR A 11 14.29 21.74 63.61
C TYR A 11 14.89 20.59 62.79
N LEU A 12 14.50 19.33 63.06
CA LEU A 12 14.85 18.18 62.22
C LEU A 12 14.10 18.25 60.88
N ASP A 13 12.79 18.54 60.92
CA ASP A 13 11.96 18.72 59.72
C ASP A 13 12.48 19.88 58.82
N GLN A 14 12.99 20.95 59.44
CA GLN A 14 13.66 22.05 58.73
C GLN A 14 15.03 21.66 58.16
N LEU A 15 15.81 20.80 58.85
CA LEU A 15 17.11 20.33 58.38
C LEU A 15 16.98 19.36 57.19
N ASP A 16 16.00 18.45 57.22
CA ASP A 16 15.64 17.61 56.06
C ASP A 16 15.23 18.49 54.88
N THR A 17 14.33 19.45 55.10
CA THR A 17 13.84 20.35 54.05
C THR A 17 14.97 21.19 53.44
N ALA A 18 15.87 21.75 54.25
CA ALA A 18 17.00 22.53 53.78
C ALA A 18 17.99 21.69 52.95
N ARG A 19 18.32 20.46 53.39
CA ARG A 19 19.14 19.53 52.62
C ARG A 19 18.47 19.18 51.30
N CYS A 20 17.21 18.75 51.30
CA CYS A 20 16.48 18.37 50.08
C CYS A 20 16.25 19.52 49.08
N GLU A 21 16.12 20.76 49.54
CA GLU A 21 15.99 21.95 48.69
C GLU A 21 17.34 22.48 48.15
N GLY A 22 18.47 21.90 48.59
CA GLY A 22 19.81 22.40 48.29
C GLY A 22 20.14 23.74 48.97
N ASP A 23 19.42 24.12 50.03
CA ASP A 23 19.70 25.31 50.84
C ASP A 23 20.82 25.03 51.84
N TRP A 24 22.00 24.77 51.28
CA TRP A 24 23.22 24.44 52.01
C TRP A 24 23.73 25.60 52.87
N GLU A 25 23.22 26.82 52.70
CA GLU A 25 23.58 27.99 53.52
C GLU A 25 22.81 28.01 54.86
N ALA A 26 21.56 27.52 54.90
CA ALA A 26 20.78 27.39 56.13
C ALA A 26 21.25 26.24 57.04
N VAL A 27 21.87 25.20 56.45
CA VAL A 27 22.25 23.95 57.12
C VAL A 27 23.11 24.14 58.40
N PRO A 28 24.18 24.96 58.44
CA PRO A 28 25.01 25.12 59.65
C PRO A 28 24.24 25.67 60.87
N GLU A 29 23.34 26.63 60.65
CA GLU A 29 22.48 27.18 61.71
C GLU A 29 21.43 26.18 62.19
N LEU A 30 20.94 25.31 61.30
CA LEU A 30 20.02 24.23 61.65
C LEU A 30 20.72 23.11 62.43
N ILE A 31 21.93 22.71 62.05
CA ILE A 31 22.78 21.78 62.82
C ILE A 31 23.00 22.31 64.25
N ARG A 32 23.33 23.60 64.41
CA ARG A 32 23.51 24.23 65.73
C ARG A 32 22.22 24.20 66.58
N LYS A 33 21.05 24.32 65.96
CA LYS A 33 19.74 24.20 66.63
C LYS A 33 19.41 22.75 67.00
N VAL A 34 19.67 21.79 66.10
CA VAL A 34 19.50 20.35 66.35
C VAL A 34 20.39 19.88 67.51
N ARG A 35 21.69 20.19 67.50
CA ARG A 35 22.62 19.87 68.62
C ARG A 35 22.17 20.42 69.97
N LYS A 36 21.40 21.52 70.00
CA LYS A 36 20.85 22.14 71.22
C LYS A 36 19.50 21.55 71.66
N HIS A 37 18.67 21.05 70.74
CA HIS A 37 17.28 20.69 71.01
C HIS A 37 16.93 19.21 70.80
N ALA A 38 17.78 18.46 70.10
CA ALA A 38 17.74 17.01 69.92
C ALA A 38 19.18 16.43 69.98
N PRO A 39 19.89 16.55 71.12
CA PRO A 39 21.29 16.11 71.25
C PRO A 39 21.47 14.59 71.06
N ASN A 40 20.38 13.82 71.15
CA ASN A 40 20.29 12.39 70.84
C ASN A 40 20.30 12.07 69.33
N ARG A 41 20.33 13.06 68.44
CA ARG A 41 20.51 12.89 66.98
C ARG A 41 21.93 13.32 66.56
N ALA A 42 22.92 12.93 67.36
CA ALA A 42 24.31 13.34 67.19
C ALA A 42 24.93 12.83 65.88
N CYS A 43 24.59 11.61 65.46
CA CYS A 43 25.03 11.01 64.20
C CYS A 43 24.59 11.88 63.00
N LEU A 44 23.28 12.08 62.81
CA LEU A 44 22.72 12.97 61.78
C LEU A 44 23.27 14.40 61.82
N ALA A 45 23.47 14.96 63.02
CA ALA A 45 24.01 16.30 63.18
C ALA A 45 25.50 16.40 62.78
N LEU A 46 26.25 15.30 62.73
CA LEU A 46 27.61 15.25 62.16
C LEU A 46 27.57 14.94 60.65
N THR A 47 26.69 14.03 60.22
CA THR A 47 26.43 13.73 58.79
C THR A 47 26.14 15.01 58.00
N ALA A 48 25.21 15.84 58.47
CA ALA A 48 24.86 17.09 57.78
C ALA A 48 25.98 18.15 57.79
N GLU A 49 26.87 18.14 58.79
CA GLU A 49 28.07 19.00 58.79
C GLU A 49 29.07 18.54 57.71
N ILE A 50 29.25 17.22 57.60
CA ILE A 50 30.16 16.62 56.61
C ILE A 50 29.63 16.83 55.18
N GLU A 51 28.33 16.63 54.94
CA GLU A 51 27.70 16.92 53.64
C GLU A 51 27.83 18.39 53.22
N HIS A 52 27.55 19.34 54.13
CA HIS A 52 27.77 20.77 53.86
C HIS A 52 29.23 21.05 53.49
N GLY A 53 30.18 20.42 54.20
CA GLY A 53 31.61 20.45 53.92
C GLY A 53 32.00 19.96 52.52
N ILE A 54 31.45 18.82 52.08
CA ILE A 54 31.62 18.29 50.73
C ILE A 54 31.08 19.29 49.70
N VAL A 55 29.82 19.75 49.85
CA VAL A 55 29.18 20.67 48.89
C VAL A 55 29.92 22.01 48.79
N LYS A 56 30.36 22.58 49.91
CA LYS A 56 31.17 23.81 49.96
C LYS A 56 32.50 23.64 49.21
N SER A 57 33.15 22.49 49.37
CA SER A 57 34.42 22.17 48.70
C SER A 57 34.22 22.05 47.18
N THR A 58 33.25 21.23 46.74
CA THR A 58 32.94 21.02 45.31
C THR A 58 32.44 22.29 44.62
N LYS A 59 31.64 23.14 45.30
CA LYS A 59 31.20 24.44 44.75
C LYS A 59 32.35 25.43 44.52
N SER A 60 33.47 25.29 45.24
CA SER A 60 34.58 26.25 45.20
C SER A 60 35.52 26.01 44.00
N GLN A 61 35.48 24.83 43.39
CA GLN A 61 36.26 24.49 42.20
C GLN A 61 35.53 24.93 40.91
N LYS A 62 35.94 26.06 40.32
CA LYS A 62 35.54 26.44 38.95
C LYS A 62 36.52 25.85 37.92
N PRO A 63 36.07 25.10 36.91
CA PRO A 63 36.89 24.79 35.75
C PRO A 63 37.02 26.03 34.85
N THR A 64 38.25 26.49 34.61
CA THR A 64 38.56 27.47 33.56
C THR A 64 38.68 26.76 32.21
N ALA A 65 38.03 27.29 31.18
CA ALA A 65 37.84 26.57 29.93
C ALA A 65 39.09 26.53 29.02
N ARG A 66 39.68 25.34 28.87
CA ARG A 66 40.31 24.84 27.63
C ARG A 66 40.58 23.33 27.74
N PRO A 67 40.16 22.51 26.75
CA PRO A 67 40.61 21.14 26.60
C PRO A 67 41.78 21.08 25.62
N ASP A 68 43.02 21.07 26.11
CA ASP A 68 44.18 20.73 25.29
C ASP A 68 44.30 19.18 25.21
N THR A 69 44.66 18.66 24.04
CA THR A 69 44.60 17.23 23.72
C THR A 69 45.75 16.42 24.33
N ALA A 70 45.45 15.15 24.66
CA ALA A 70 46.40 14.08 25.03
C ALA A 70 47.15 14.27 26.38
N GLY A 71 46.46 14.00 27.48
CA GLY A 71 47.08 13.79 28.79
C GLY A 71 46.17 13.01 29.75
N SER A 72 46.68 11.92 30.36
CA SER A 72 46.00 11.27 31.48
C SER A 72 46.14 12.16 32.72
N GLY A 73 45.01 12.55 33.32
CA GLY A 73 44.93 13.73 34.20
C GLY A 73 44.13 13.54 35.49
N ASN A 74 44.12 12.35 36.08
CA ASN A 74 43.53 12.13 37.41
C ASN A 74 44.30 12.90 38.50
N THR A 75 43.86 14.12 38.80
CA THR A 75 44.27 14.89 39.98
C THR A 75 43.12 14.89 41.00
N PRO A 76 43.14 14.01 42.02
CA PRO A 76 42.07 13.95 43.02
C PRO A 76 42.08 15.20 43.91
N ALA A 77 40.91 15.52 44.49
CA ALA A 77 40.76 16.63 45.42
C ALA A 77 41.31 16.27 46.82
N THR A 78 42.63 16.37 47.00
CA THR A 78 43.35 15.84 48.17
C THR A 78 43.10 16.57 49.49
N GLU A 79 42.51 17.78 49.49
CA GLU A 79 42.28 18.57 50.71
C GLU A 79 40.82 19.01 50.85
N ILE A 80 39.97 18.07 51.30
CA ILE A 80 38.67 18.38 51.90
C ILE A 80 38.89 18.47 53.41
N GLU A 81 38.88 19.69 53.98
CA GLU A 81 39.15 19.96 55.42
C GLU A 81 38.37 19.01 56.38
N VAL A 82 37.15 18.68 55.95
CA VAL A 82 36.15 17.89 56.67
C VAL A 82 36.50 16.39 56.73
N ALA A 83 37.42 15.89 55.92
CA ALA A 83 37.89 14.50 55.99
C ALA A 83 38.46 14.14 57.37
N GLY A 84 39.04 15.10 58.11
CA GLY A 84 39.48 14.91 59.49
C GLY A 84 38.37 14.61 60.50
N GLN A 85 37.09 14.76 60.13
CA GLN A 85 35.94 14.37 60.97
C GLN A 85 35.51 12.91 60.77
N LEU A 86 35.93 12.24 59.68
CA LEU A 86 35.48 10.89 59.31
C LEU A 86 35.60 9.84 60.42
N PRO A 87 36.71 9.74 61.20
CA PRO A 87 36.80 8.75 62.27
C PRO A 87 35.73 8.89 63.36
N LYS A 88 35.25 10.12 63.60
CA LYS A 88 34.18 10.41 64.59
C LYS A 88 32.79 10.06 64.05
N LEU A 89 32.59 10.14 62.72
CA LEU A 89 31.35 9.66 62.11
C LEU A 89 31.30 8.14 62.10
N LEU A 90 32.42 7.45 61.86
CA LEU A 90 32.50 5.99 61.94
C LEU A 90 32.14 5.47 63.35
N THR A 91 32.70 6.03 64.42
CA THR A 91 32.31 5.64 65.79
C THR A 91 30.82 5.88 66.07
N LEU A 92 30.24 6.98 65.56
CA LEU A 92 28.80 7.24 65.71
C LEU A 92 27.91 6.32 64.85
N ILE A 93 28.40 5.78 63.74
CA ILE A 93 27.69 4.76 62.94
C ILE A 93 27.68 3.40 63.66
N ASP A 94 28.72 3.10 64.43
CA ASP A 94 28.82 1.88 65.23
C ASP A 94 28.03 1.99 66.55
N GLU A 95 27.90 3.20 67.13
CA GLU A 95 27.10 3.47 68.34
C GLU A 95 25.60 3.71 68.05
N GLU A 96 25.22 4.14 66.84
CA GLU A 96 23.82 4.44 66.51
C GLU A 96 23.00 3.16 66.27
N HIS A 97 22.13 2.84 67.22
CA HIS A 97 21.18 1.72 67.18
C HIS A 97 19.72 2.16 67.37
N THR A 98 19.46 3.46 67.53
CA THR A 98 18.11 4.01 67.83
C THR A 98 17.43 4.56 66.58
N TYR A 99 18.20 5.14 65.66
CA TYR A 99 17.67 5.80 64.45
C TYR A 99 18.30 5.20 63.19
N ALA A 100 17.62 4.20 62.60
CA ALA A 100 18.08 3.52 61.38
C ALA A 100 18.32 4.50 60.20
N GLU A 101 17.45 5.50 60.02
CA GLU A 101 17.63 6.54 58.99
C GLU A 101 18.93 7.35 59.20
N ASP A 102 19.25 7.74 60.44
CA ASP A 102 20.47 8.51 60.75
C ASP A 102 21.72 7.70 60.41
N ARG A 103 21.73 6.42 60.80
CA ARG A 103 22.82 5.48 60.52
C ARG A 103 23.01 5.26 59.03
N PHE A 104 21.92 5.08 58.28
CA PHE A 104 21.94 4.89 56.83
C PHE A 104 22.43 6.16 56.10
N GLN A 105 21.91 7.35 56.44
CA GLN A 105 22.38 8.62 55.89
C GLN A 105 23.87 8.85 56.18
N ALA A 106 24.33 8.50 57.39
CA ALA A 106 25.74 8.58 57.77
C ALA A 106 26.64 7.65 56.93
N GLN A 107 26.23 6.39 56.71
CA GLN A 107 26.95 5.44 55.84
C GLN A 107 27.05 5.95 54.39
N VAL A 108 25.95 6.45 53.82
CA VAL A 108 25.95 7.05 52.47
C VAL A 108 26.85 8.29 52.42
N CYS A 109 26.90 9.10 53.47
CA CYS A 109 27.81 10.25 53.57
C CYS A 109 29.29 9.83 53.64
N VAL A 110 29.63 8.76 54.37
CA VAL A 110 30.99 8.18 54.38
C VAL A 110 31.39 7.71 52.99
N GLY A 111 30.52 6.95 52.31
CA GLY A 111 30.76 6.48 50.95
C GLY A 111 30.92 7.63 49.94
N TRP A 112 30.10 8.68 50.06
CA TRP A 112 30.22 9.88 49.23
C TRP A 112 31.53 10.63 49.47
N LEU A 113 31.97 10.78 50.72
CA LEU A 113 33.24 11.42 51.06
C LEU A 113 34.43 10.69 50.41
N HIS A 114 34.52 9.36 50.57
CA HIS A 114 35.55 8.55 49.90
C HIS A 114 35.49 8.70 48.38
N TRP A 115 34.30 8.74 47.77
CA TRP A 115 34.14 8.92 46.32
C TRP A 115 34.65 10.29 45.83
N VAL A 116 34.41 11.38 46.56
CA VAL A 116 34.90 12.73 46.16
C VAL A 116 36.42 12.86 46.36
N VAL A 117 37.00 12.19 47.36
CA VAL A 117 38.47 12.09 47.54
C VAL A 117 39.14 11.18 46.48
N GLY A 118 38.37 10.32 45.81
CA GLY A 118 38.84 9.41 44.75
C GLY A 118 39.12 7.97 45.20
N GLU A 119 38.78 7.62 46.45
CA GLU A 119 39.01 6.31 47.05
C GLU A 119 37.88 5.31 46.69
N TYR A 120 37.61 5.11 45.39
CA TYR A 120 36.41 4.41 44.89
C TYR A 120 36.18 3.01 45.47
N ASN A 121 37.26 2.27 45.76
CA ASN A 121 37.16 0.94 46.40
C ASN A 121 36.69 1.03 47.86
N LEU A 122 37.15 2.02 48.63
CA LEU A 122 36.66 2.27 49.99
C LEU A 122 35.24 2.83 49.96
N ALA A 123 34.92 3.68 48.99
CA ALA A 123 33.55 4.15 48.76
C ALA A 123 32.59 2.97 48.55
N PHE A 124 32.89 2.06 47.62
CA PHE A 124 32.04 0.90 47.33
C PHE A 124 31.82 0.01 48.59
N VAL A 125 32.87 -0.28 49.34
CA VAL A 125 32.80 -1.11 50.58
C VAL A 125 32.04 -0.41 51.72
N ARG A 126 31.91 0.92 51.71
CA ARG A 126 31.20 1.70 52.74
C ARG A 126 29.77 2.10 52.36
N LEU A 127 29.38 1.97 51.09
CA LEU A 127 28.04 2.32 50.61
C LEU A 127 27.03 1.18 50.85
N PRO A 128 25.93 1.43 51.59
CA PRO A 128 24.94 0.41 51.89
C PRO A 128 24.16 -0.04 50.64
N GLU A 129 23.73 -1.30 50.64
CA GLU A 129 22.92 -1.92 49.57
C GLU A 129 21.56 -1.21 49.43
N GLY A 130 20.95 -0.88 50.58
CA GLY A 130 19.62 -0.29 50.72
C GLY A 130 19.26 -0.16 52.21
N LEU A 131 18.01 0.21 52.49
CA LEU A 131 17.45 0.28 53.84
C LEU A 131 16.37 -0.81 53.96
N GLU A 132 16.60 -1.81 54.81
CA GLU A 132 15.70 -2.98 54.91
C GLU A 132 14.36 -2.61 55.57
N GLU A 133 13.26 -3.21 55.10
CA GLU A 133 11.93 -3.03 55.73
C GLU A 133 11.90 -3.47 57.20
N ASN A 134 12.75 -4.41 57.60
CA ASN A 134 12.87 -4.85 59.00
C ASN A 134 13.46 -3.77 59.94
N GLN A 135 13.98 -2.66 59.40
CA GLN A 135 14.67 -1.60 60.15
C GLN A 135 13.82 -0.33 60.32
N VAL A 136 12.63 -0.25 59.69
CA VAL A 136 11.74 0.94 59.71
C VAL A 136 10.27 0.51 59.71
N GLU A 137 9.39 1.27 60.39
CA GLU A 137 7.94 0.96 60.44
C GLU A 137 7.24 0.92 59.05
N SER A 138 7.74 1.67 58.06
CA SER A 138 7.38 1.56 56.64
C SER A 138 8.30 2.43 55.77
N LEU A 139 8.65 1.95 54.57
CA LEU A 139 9.38 2.73 53.55
C LEU A 139 8.55 3.89 52.95
N ASP A 140 7.22 3.88 53.09
CA ASP A 140 6.36 5.01 52.70
C ASP A 140 6.52 6.21 53.64
N ASN A 141 7.03 5.99 54.87
CA ASN A 141 7.10 7.00 55.93
C ASN A 141 8.51 7.58 56.20
N ILE A 142 9.55 7.11 55.50
CA ILE A 142 10.92 7.65 55.65
C ILE A 142 11.05 9.11 55.18
N SER A 143 12.01 9.82 55.75
CA SER A 143 12.33 11.20 55.39
C SER A 143 12.78 11.35 53.92
N GLU A 144 12.52 12.52 53.33
CA GLU A 144 12.84 12.73 51.90
C GLU A 144 14.34 12.70 51.65
N TRP A 145 15.17 13.15 52.60
CA TRP A 145 16.63 13.01 52.47
C TRP A 145 17.10 11.55 52.54
N THR A 146 16.46 10.67 53.33
CA THR A 146 16.78 9.23 53.28
C THR A 146 16.54 8.66 51.87
N ARG A 147 15.50 9.11 51.17
CA ARG A 147 15.24 8.69 49.78
C ARG A 147 16.29 9.21 48.80
N VAL A 148 16.75 10.45 48.98
CA VAL A 148 17.91 10.99 48.24
C VAL A 148 19.16 10.16 48.54
N CYS A 149 19.41 9.78 49.80
CA CYS A 149 20.52 8.90 50.18
C CYS A 149 20.44 7.49 49.56
N MET A 150 19.26 6.87 49.46
CA MET A 150 19.11 5.56 48.79
C MET A 150 19.53 5.63 47.32
N LEU A 151 18.97 6.59 46.59
CA LEU A 151 19.24 6.85 45.18
C LEU A 151 20.71 7.17 44.92
N LYS A 152 21.30 8.00 45.79
CA LYS A 152 22.71 8.38 45.79
C LYS A 152 23.63 7.20 46.13
N SER A 153 23.22 6.28 47.03
CA SER A 153 24.00 5.07 47.32
C SER A 153 24.09 4.16 46.11
N ALA A 154 22.95 3.88 45.47
CA ALA A 154 22.89 3.06 44.26
C ALA A 154 23.70 3.68 43.11
N TYR A 155 23.55 4.99 42.84
CA TYR A 155 24.35 5.70 41.85
C TYR A 155 25.87 5.57 42.13
N LEU A 156 26.32 5.89 43.35
CA LEU A 156 27.74 5.88 43.68
C LEU A 156 28.32 4.45 43.66
N ARG A 157 27.56 3.42 44.05
CA ARG A 157 27.96 2.02 43.95
C ARG A 157 28.13 1.57 42.49
N ALA A 158 27.13 1.83 41.65
CA ALA A 158 27.20 1.50 40.23
C ALA A 158 28.34 2.26 39.53
N ASN A 159 28.54 3.54 39.86
CA ASN A 159 29.64 4.34 39.32
C ASN A 159 31.03 3.81 39.74
N CYS A 160 31.20 3.31 40.97
CA CYS A 160 32.43 2.63 41.39
C CYS A 160 32.64 1.29 40.64
N LEU A 161 31.59 0.50 40.42
CA LEU A 161 31.67 -0.76 39.67
C LEU A 161 32.05 -0.52 38.20
N ALA A 162 31.40 0.43 37.52
CA ALA A 162 31.71 0.82 36.15
C ALA A 162 33.17 1.32 36.01
N ARG A 163 33.65 2.14 36.95
CA ARG A 163 35.07 2.59 36.99
C ARG A 163 36.08 1.44 37.20
N ASN A 164 35.64 0.33 37.80
CA ASN A 164 36.42 -0.90 37.96
C ASN A 164 36.22 -1.90 36.79
N GLY A 165 35.59 -1.49 35.68
CA GLY A 165 35.34 -2.33 34.50
C GLY A 165 34.20 -3.35 34.67
N LYS A 166 33.45 -3.30 35.77
CA LYS A 166 32.35 -4.22 36.10
C LYS A 166 31.01 -3.63 35.68
N GLU A 167 30.85 -3.33 34.39
CA GLU A 167 29.69 -2.60 33.87
C GLU A 167 28.37 -3.37 34.04
N VAL A 168 28.35 -4.68 33.77
CA VAL A 168 27.14 -5.52 33.97
C VAL A 168 26.73 -5.58 35.45
N GLU A 169 27.67 -5.61 36.39
CA GLU A 169 27.37 -5.53 37.83
C GLU A 169 26.86 -4.13 38.23
N ALA A 170 27.31 -3.07 37.56
CA ALA A 170 26.77 -1.73 37.76
C ALA A 170 25.33 -1.61 37.23
N LEU A 171 25.00 -2.25 36.10
CA LEU A 171 23.65 -2.27 35.54
C LEU A 171 22.65 -2.99 36.47
N THR A 172 23.03 -4.10 37.10
CA THR A 172 22.13 -4.78 38.07
C THR A 172 21.94 -3.97 39.37
N VAL A 173 22.93 -3.18 39.80
CA VAL A 173 22.78 -2.21 40.90
C VAL A 173 21.85 -1.05 40.52
N PHE A 174 21.88 -0.57 39.28
CA PHE A 174 20.90 0.41 38.79
C PHE A 174 19.48 -0.20 38.69
N GLU A 175 19.35 -1.41 38.14
CA GLU A 175 18.06 -2.09 37.94
C GLU A 175 17.36 -2.41 39.26
N SER A 176 18.07 -2.98 40.22
CA SER A 176 17.54 -3.32 41.57
C SER A 176 17.17 -2.09 42.41
N ALA A 177 17.66 -0.90 42.04
CA ALA A 177 17.30 0.36 42.69
C ALA A 177 16.07 1.06 42.05
N ILE A 178 15.52 0.56 40.94
CA ILE A 178 14.29 1.11 40.34
C ILE A 178 13.10 0.87 41.30
N PRO A 179 12.31 1.90 41.67
CA PRO A 179 11.20 1.71 42.58
C PRO A 179 10.04 0.94 41.94
N PRO A 180 9.27 0.18 42.74
CA PRO A 180 7.95 -0.28 42.35
C PRO A 180 7.07 0.88 41.87
N SER A 181 6.16 0.61 40.93
CA SER A 181 5.39 1.61 40.19
C SER A 181 4.46 2.51 41.02
N THR A 182 4.36 2.28 42.33
CA THR A 182 3.66 3.13 43.31
C THR A 182 4.46 4.36 43.75
N PHE A 183 5.81 4.32 43.68
CA PHE A 183 6.66 5.40 44.17
C PHE A 183 7.34 6.16 43.03
N SER A 184 7.04 7.46 42.90
CA SER A 184 7.63 8.32 41.87
C SER A 184 8.81 9.13 42.40
N TRP A 185 9.97 8.99 41.75
CA TRP A 185 11.13 9.87 41.90
C TRP A 185 10.90 11.31 41.42
N SER A 186 9.75 11.59 40.81
CA SER A 186 9.41 12.89 40.23
C SER A 186 7.98 13.29 40.56
N SER A 187 7.81 14.58 40.83
CA SER A 187 6.52 15.25 41.01
C SER A 187 6.76 16.74 40.76
N GLN A 188 5.72 17.49 40.40
CA GLN A 188 5.75 18.95 40.41
C GLN A 188 6.07 19.52 41.81
N THR A 189 5.86 18.74 42.88
CA THR A 189 6.20 19.08 44.27
C THR A 189 7.54 18.53 44.79
N ALA A 190 8.28 17.72 44.00
CA ALA A 190 9.55 17.13 44.45
C ALA A 190 10.65 18.21 44.64
N LYS A 191 11.38 18.13 45.76
CA LYS A 191 12.43 19.10 46.12
C LYS A 191 13.67 18.95 45.21
N LYS A 192 14.51 19.99 45.15
CA LYS A 192 15.57 20.13 44.13
C LYS A 192 16.58 18.96 44.08
N GLU A 193 17.09 18.51 45.22
CA GLU A 193 18.12 17.46 45.26
C GLU A 193 17.55 16.10 44.82
N LEU A 194 16.29 15.78 45.13
CA LEU A 194 15.66 14.55 44.65
C LEU A 194 15.53 14.53 43.13
N ARG A 195 15.16 15.66 42.51
CA ARG A 195 15.17 15.82 41.04
C ARG A 195 16.57 15.69 40.47
N TYR A 196 17.56 16.32 41.09
CA TYR A 196 18.96 16.31 40.66
C TYR A 196 19.56 14.89 40.68
N TRP A 197 19.44 14.16 41.79
CA TRP A 197 20.00 12.81 41.91
C TRP A 197 19.22 11.78 41.07
N SER A 198 17.92 11.99 40.80
CA SER A 198 17.16 11.12 39.88
C SER A 198 17.47 11.36 38.41
N GLU A 199 17.65 12.63 37.99
CA GLU A 199 18.12 12.95 36.65
C GLU A 199 19.51 12.35 36.39
N LEU A 200 20.45 12.51 37.34
CA LEU A 200 21.80 11.97 37.23
C LEU A 200 21.81 10.43 37.19
N PHE A 201 21.10 9.77 38.12
CA PHE A 201 20.98 8.31 38.17
C PHE A 201 20.45 7.74 36.84
N LEU A 202 19.34 8.29 36.34
CA LEU A 202 18.68 7.78 35.12
C LEU A 202 19.51 8.07 33.87
N THR A 203 20.18 9.23 33.80
CA THR A 203 21.12 9.57 32.73
C THR A 203 22.24 8.54 32.65
N GLU A 204 22.92 8.29 33.77
CA GLU A 204 24.09 7.41 33.79
C GLU A 204 23.70 5.93 33.58
N TYR A 205 22.53 5.50 34.07
CA TYR A 205 22.01 4.15 33.80
C TYR A 205 21.68 3.94 32.31
N CYS A 206 20.97 4.87 31.66
CA CYS A 206 20.65 4.77 30.24
C CYS A 206 21.91 4.77 29.36
N MET A 207 22.88 5.63 29.68
CA MET A 207 24.12 5.76 28.91
C MET A 207 25.08 4.59 29.14
N LEU A 208 25.17 4.05 30.36
CA LEU A 208 25.93 2.83 30.63
C LEU A 208 25.30 1.63 29.91
N PHE A 209 23.97 1.49 29.98
CA PHE A 209 23.26 0.41 29.29
C PHE A 209 23.56 0.43 27.78
N ASN A 210 23.50 1.60 27.14
CA ASN A 210 23.84 1.70 25.72
C ASN A 210 25.33 1.42 25.44
N GLY A 211 26.23 1.86 26.34
CA GLY A 211 27.66 1.57 26.24
C GLY A 211 28.00 0.08 26.32
N SER A 212 27.28 -0.68 27.14
CA SER A 212 27.40 -2.14 27.23
C SER A 212 26.68 -2.86 26.07
N ARG A 213 25.53 -2.36 25.61
CA ARG A 213 24.85 -2.83 24.38
C ARG A 213 25.80 -2.74 23.17
N GLY A 214 26.48 -1.61 22.99
CA GLY A 214 27.43 -1.38 21.90
C GLY A 214 28.69 -2.28 21.92
N LYS A 215 28.92 -3.03 23.00
CA LYS A 215 29.98 -4.05 23.12
C LYS A 215 29.48 -5.48 22.92
N GLY A 216 28.15 -5.69 22.94
CA GLY A 216 27.54 -7.02 23.00
C GLY A 216 27.45 -7.63 24.40
N ASP A 217 27.64 -6.84 25.46
CA ASP A 217 27.58 -7.33 26.86
C ASP A 217 26.12 -7.55 27.36
N VAL A 218 25.12 -6.99 26.66
CA VAL A 218 23.68 -7.01 27.03
C VAL A 218 22.81 -7.04 25.77
N SER A 219 21.68 -7.77 25.77
CA SER A 219 20.77 -7.90 24.62
C SER A 219 19.58 -6.93 24.69
N LEU A 220 18.94 -6.69 23.53
CA LEU A 220 17.61 -6.06 23.47
C LEU A 220 16.48 -7.07 23.64
N GLU A 221 16.72 -8.36 23.36
CA GLU A 221 15.77 -9.47 23.57
C GLU A 221 15.48 -9.72 25.06
N ASP A 222 16.35 -9.24 25.95
CA ASP A 222 16.16 -9.34 27.40
C ASP A 222 14.90 -8.56 27.82
N ASP A 223 14.00 -9.24 28.54
CA ASP A 223 12.73 -8.71 29.07
C ASP A 223 12.82 -7.32 29.77
N ASN A 224 14.00 -6.99 30.32
CA ASN A 224 14.30 -5.77 31.08
C ASN A 224 15.17 -4.76 30.30
N SER A 225 15.51 -5.01 29.03
CA SER A 225 16.38 -4.15 28.20
C SER A 225 15.90 -2.69 28.11
N LEU A 226 14.58 -2.47 28.15
CA LEU A 226 13.96 -1.14 28.12
C LEU A 226 13.68 -0.55 29.52
N ALA A 227 14.07 -1.20 30.62
CA ALA A 227 13.73 -0.78 31.98
C ALA A 227 14.34 0.58 32.38
N SER A 228 15.57 0.87 31.91
CA SER A 228 16.25 2.16 32.07
C SER A 228 15.47 3.29 31.38
N PHE A 229 15.23 3.14 30.08
CA PHE A 229 14.54 4.12 29.25
C PHE A 229 13.07 4.33 29.62
N ARG A 230 12.33 3.26 29.96
CA ARG A 230 10.95 3.36 30.48
C ARG A 230 10.90 4.12 31.81
N SER A 231 11.95 4.01 32.63
CA SER A 231 12.06 4.78 33.88
C SER A 231 12.41 6.24 33.64
N TRP A 232 13.28 6.56 32.67
CA TRP A 232 13.48 7.92 32.16
C TRP A 232 12.18 8.53 31.64
N GLY A 233 11.43 7.79 30.82
CA GLY A 233 10.14 8.26 30.28
C GLY A 233 9.09 8.55 31.35
N ARG A 234 9.00 7.71 32.40
CA ARG A 234 8.15 7.98 33.59
C ARG A 234 8.57 9.26 34.31
N TRP A 235 9.87 9.38 34.59
CA TRP A 235 10.45 10.53 35.30
C TRP A 235 10.25 11.85 34.55
N TRP A 236 10.38 11.82 33.22
CA TRP A 236 10.15 12.96 32.35
C TRP A 236 8.70 13.46 32.41
N ASP A 237 7.71 12.55 32.32
CA ASP A 237 6.29 12.91 32.37
C ASP A 237 5.89 13.59 33.67
N ALA A 238 6.25 12.99 34.82
CA ALA A 238 5.91 13.54 36.14
C ALA A 238 6.77 14.76 36.55
N SER A 239 7.77 15.13 35.74
CA SER A 239 8.56 16.37 35.87
C SER A 239 8.06 17.54 35.01
N LYS A 240 7.04 17.33 34.14
CA LYS A 240 6.52 18.39 33.25
C LYS A 240 5.95 19.58 34.03
N GLY A 241 6.50 20.77 33.79
CA GLY A 241 6.16 22.03 34.46
C GLY A 241 6.90 23.24 33.87
N PRO A 242 6.75 24.45 34.44
CA PRO A 242 7.20 25.70 33.82
C PRO A 242 8.71 25.85 33.56
N THR A 243 9.55 24.98 34.11
CA THR A 243 11.02 25.07 34.04
C THR A 243 11.69 23.75 33.65
N LEU A 244 11.14 23.04 32.66
CA LEU A 244 11.86 21.97 31.94
C LEU A 244 11.57 22.04 30.44
N ALA A 245 12.55 22.55 29.69
CA ALA A 245 12.64 22.45 28.23
C ALA A 245 14.12 22.42 27.84
N GLY A 246 14.55 21.34 27.18
CA GLY A 246 15.85 21.20 26.55
C GLY A 246 17.10 21.12 27.44
N GLY A 247 18.25 20.99 26.75
CA GLY A 247 19.59 21.13 27.29
C GLY A 247 20.05 20.01 28.22
N TYR A 248 20.77 20.39 29.27
CA TYR A 248 21.54 19.50 30.15
C TYR A 248 20.92 19.38 31.55
N GLY A 249 21.04 18.19 32.16
CA GLY A 249 20.68 17.97 33.56
C GLY A 249 21.75 18.49 34.53
N PHE A 250 23.01 18.13 34.30
CA PHE A 250 24.16 18.56 35.10
C PHE A 250 25.26 19.20 34.23
N LYS A 251 26.18 19.93 34.85
CA LYS A 251 27.24 20.67 34.16
C LYS A 251 28.24 19.69 33.55
N GLY A 252 28.18 19.54 32.22
CA GLY A 252 28.99 18.55 31.49
C GLY A 252 28.37 17.15 31.47
N SER A 253 27.09 16.99 31.81
CA SER A 253 26.38 15.73 31.59
C SER A 253 26.12 15.48 30.09
N VAL A 254 25.56 14.31 29.78
CA VAL A 254 24.92 14.06 28.50
C VAL A 254 23.68 14.99 28.33
N PRO A 255 23.37 15.48 27.11
CA PRO A 255 22.16 16.25 26.84
C PRO A 255 20.89 15.40 26.99
N ARG A 256 19.78 16.00 27.48
CA ARG A 256 18.48 15.33 27.63
C ARG A 256 17.96 14.73 26.31
N ARG A 257 18.20 15.44 25.19
CA ARG A 257 17.84 14.96 23.85
C ARG A 257 18.60 13.69 23.45
N ARG A 258 19.83 13.46 23.92
CA ARG A 258 20.60 12.25 23.60
C ARG A 258 19.99 11.02 24.29
N ILE A 259 19.51 11.13 25.53
CA ILE A 259 18.85 10.00 26.22
C ILE A 259 17.56 9.58 25.47
N TRP A 260 16.81 10.56 24.94
CA TRP A 260 15.66 10.29 24.07
C TRP A 260 16.05 9.71 22.71
N PHE A 261 17.20 10.10 22.14
CA PHE A 261 17.78 9.45 20.97
C PHE A 261 18.13 7.98 21.23
N GLU A 262 18.88 7.66 22.29
CA GLU A 262 19.25 6.25 22.59
C GLU A 262 18.02 5.36 22.80
N TYR A 263 16.95 5.90 23.41
CA TYR A 263 15.67 5.21 23.59
C TYR A 263 14.95 4.97 22.25
N TYR A 264 14.88 5.99 21.40
CA TYR A 264 14.31 5.86 20.05
C TYR A 264 15.14 4.89 19.19
N GLU A 265 16.46 4.93 19.29
CA GLU A 265 17.38 4.01 18.61
C GLU A 265 17.16 2.56 19.07
N ALA A 266 17.10 2.29 20.38
CA ALA A 266 16.86 0.94 20.91
C ALA A 266 15.50 0.36 20.45
N LEU A 267 14.44 1.17 20.44
CA LEU A 267 13.13 0.78 19.90
C LEU A 267 13.16 0.60 18.38
N SER A 268 13.98 1.40 17.68
CA SER A 268 14.19 1.28 16.24
C SER A 268 14.94 0.00 15.89
N THR A 269 15.94 -0.42 16.67
CA THR A 269 16.62 -1.72 16.51
C THR A 269 15.62 -2.87 16.64
N ILE A 270 14.78 -2.86 17.70
CA ILE A 270 13.73 -3.88 17.91
C ILE A 270 12.79 -3.97 16.70
N LEU A 271 12.36 -2.83 16.13
CA LEU A 271 11.53 -2.78 14.93
C LEU A 271 12.28 -3.25 13.66
N GLN A 272 13.55 -2.88 13.50
CA GLN A 272 14.33 -3.10 12.28
C GLN A 272 14.89 -4.52 12.16
N GLU A 273 14.98 -5.25 13.27
CA GLU A 273 15.47 -6.63 13.35
C GLU A 273 14.32 -7.63 13.72
N ASP A 274 13.07 -7.16 13.79
CA ASP A 274 11.85 -7.89 14.22
C ASP A 274 12.00 -8.65 15.55
N LEU A 275 12.75 -8.06 16.49
CA LEU A 275 13.08 -8.68 17.78
C LEU A 275 11.84 -8.80 18.69
N PRO A 276 11.79 -9.78 19.61
CA PRO A 276 10.74 -9.88 20.61
C PRO A 276 10.62 -8.59 21.46
N TYR A 277 9.46 -7.95 21.40
CA TYR A 277 9.20 -6.71 22.15
C TYR A 277 9.17 -6.96 23.68
N PRO A 278 10.05 -6.34 24.48
CA PRO A 278 10.13 -6.60 25.92
C PRO A 278 8.88 -6.09 26.67
N MET A 279 8.27 -6.92 27.51
CA MET A 279 6.97 -6.63 28.12
C MET A 279 7.03 -6.06 29.56
N LYS A 280 8.19 -6.07 30.23
CA LYS A 280 8.30 -5.60 31.62
C LYS A 280 8.46 -4.09 31.73
N HIS A 281 7.99 -3.52 32.84
CA HIS A 281 8.00 -2.08 33.13
C HIS A 281 7.28 -1.19 32.09
N ILE A 282 6.37 -1.73 31.27
CA ILE A 282 5.50 -0.96 30.35
C ILE A 282 4.66 0.07 31.12
N PHE A 283 4.33 1.18 30.46
CA PHE A 283 3.47 2.23 31.03
C PHE A 283 2.04 1.71 31.28
N PRO A 284 1.48 1.88 32.49
CA PRO A 284 0.13 1.42 32.78
C PRO A 284 -0.90 2.20 31.95
N ALA A 285 -1.86 1.46 31.39
CA ALA A 285 -2.97 1.91 30.55
C ALA A 285 -2.60 2.44 29.14
N GLN A 286 -2.52 1.51 28.18
CA GLN A 286 -3.17 1.68 26.86
C GLN A 286 -3.96 0.41 26.51
N SER A 287 -4.93 0.52 25.59
CA SER A 287 -5.91 -0.53 25.29
C SER A 287 -5.50 -1.46 24.13
N GLU A 288 -4.22 -1.45 23.76
CA GLU A 288 -3.72 -2.15 22.56
C GLU A 288 -3.41 -3.63 22.83
N PRO A 289 -4.02 -4.57 22.08
CA PRO A 289 -3.94 -6.00 22.38
C PRO A 289 -2.71 -6.71 21.83
N SER A 290 -1.99 -6.14 20.84
CA SER A 290 -0.80 -6.77 20.23
C SER A 290 0.50 -6.12 20.72
N ALA A 291 1.56 -6.94 20.83
CA ALA A 291 2.90 -6.47 21.17
C ALA A 291 3.44 -5.47 20.14
N ARG A 292 3.12 -5.67 18.85
CA ARG A 292 3.48 -4.76 17.75
C ARG A 292 2.79 -3.38 17.88
N GLY A 293 1.51 -3.34 18.26
CA GLY A 293 0.81 -2.10 18.55
C GLY A 293 1.40 -1.35 19.76
N GLN A 294 1.80 -2.08 20.80
CA GLN A 294 2.45 -1.50 21.98
C GLN A 294 3.86 -0.97 21.67
N LEU A 295 4.66 -1.68 20.86
CA LEU A 295 5.93 -1.19 20.32
C LEU A 295 5.75 0.10 19.53
N LEU A 296 4.76 0.18 18.63
CA LEU A 296 4.48 1.38 17.84
C LEU A 296 4.09 2.58 18.71
N VAL A 297 3.31 2.37 19.77
CA VAL A 297 2.95 3.39 20.76
C VAL A 297 4.18 3.92 21.51
N GLU A 298 5.08 3.03 21.94
CA GLU A 298 6.29 3.43 22.66
C GLU A 298 7.30 4.13 21.73
N LEU A 299 7.46 3.62 20.50
CA LEU A 299 8.30 4.20 19.45
C LEU A 299 7.87 5.63 19.13
N LYS A 300 6.59 5.86 18.78
CA LYS A 300 6.02 7.21 18.54
C LYS A 300 6.20 8.16 19.72
N ARG A 301 6.16 7.65 20.95
CA ARG A 301 6.38 8.44 22.17
C ARG A 301 7.84 8.88 22.32
N ALA A 302 8.80 7.97 22.10
CA ALA A 302 10.22 8.30 22.13
C ALA A 302 10.57 9.26 20.98
N GLU A 303 10.07 8.98 19.77
CA GLU A 303 10.16 9.80 18.57
C GLU A 303 9.70 11.24 18.80
N THR A 304 8.45 11.44 19.24
CA THR A 304 7.88 12.77 19.51
C THR A 304 8.68 13.54 20.57
N SER A 305 9.21 12.83 21.58
CA SER A 305 10.01 13.41 22.66
C SER A 305 11.40 13.80 22.20
N PHE A 306 12.01 13.03 21.30
CA PHE A 306 13.29 13.36 20.68
C PHE A 306 13.14 14.49 19.64
N GLU A 307 12.21 14.35 18.70
CA GLU A 307 11.93 15.33 17.64
C GLU A 307 11.65 16.73 18.23
N GLY A 308 10.78 16.80 19.24
CA GLY A 308 10.41 18.05 19.89
C GLY A 308 11.60 18.77 20.55
N LEU A 309 12.59 18.02 21.07
CA LEU A 309 13.82 18.60 21.61
C LEU A 309 14.81 18.96 20.49
N LEU A 310 15.04 18.06 19.53
CA LEU A 310 15.93 18.26 18.39
C LEU A 310 15.54 19.53 17.60
N LEU A 311 14.29 19.62 17.13
CA LEU A 311 13.86 20.73 16.29
C LEU A 311 13.64 22.05 17.07
N SER A 312 13.53 22.03 18.40
CA SER A 312 13.47 23.26 19.21
C SER A 312 14.85 23.80 19.60
N GLU A 313 15.83 22.92 19.84
CA GLU A 313 17.23 23.31 20.08
C GLU A 313 17.97 23.66 18.77
N THR A 314 17.63 23.03 17.64
CA THR A 314 18.25 23.32 16.33
C THR A 314 17.77 24.63 15.72
N THR A 315 18.73 25.45 15.27
CA THR A 315 18.51 26.66 14.44
C THR A 315 18.81 26.37 12.97
N PHE A 316 18.26 27.16 12.05
CA PHE A 316 18.57 27.05 10.61
C PHE A 316 20.09 27.21 10.35
N PRO A 317 20.69 26.46 9.41
CA PRO A 317 22.12 26.51 9.11
C PRO A 317 22.61 27.90 8.67
N LYS A 318 23.87 28.21 8.99
CA LYS A 318 24.61 29.27 8.30
C LYS A 318 25.18 28.73 6.99
N ALA A 319 25.78 29.60 6.16
CA ALA A 319 26.43 29.20 4.92
C ALA A 319 27.70 28.33 5.11
N ASP A 320 28.15 28.19 6.36
CA ASP A 320 29.33 27.45 6.83
C ASP A 320 28.97 26.37 7.87
N GLU A 321 27.68 26.00 8.01
CA GLU A 321 27.23 24.99 8.98
C GLU A 321 26.22 24.00 8.37
N ASP A 322 26.44 22.70 8.54
CA ASP A 322 25.47 21.65 8.22
C ASP A 322 24.59 21.29 9.43
N ARG A 323 23.67 20.31 9.24
CA ARG A 323 22.70 19.84 10.26
C ARG A 323 22.55 18.31 10.27
N GLU A 324 23.67 17.62 10.20
CA GLU A 324 23.82 16.16 10.22
C GLU A 324 22.92 15.44 11.23
N GLU A 325 22.80 15.93 12.48
CA GLU A 325 21.93 15.33 13.52
C GLU A 325 20.43 15.28 13.12
N VAL A 326 19.97 16.20 12.28
CA VAL A 326 18.59 16.20 11.74
C VAL A 326 18.47 15.20 10.59
N GLU A 327 19.51 15.05 9.78
CA GLU A 327 19.52 14.12 8.63
C GLU A 327 19.63 12.67 9.09
N LEU A 328 20.47 12.38 10.09
CA LEU A 328 20.55 11.07 10.77
C LEU A 328 19.22 10.69 11.45
N PHE A 329 18.53 11.65 12.06
CA PHE A 329 17.18 11.42 12.59
C PHE A 329 16.19 11.07 11.47
N VAL A 330 16.19 11.84 10.38
CA VAL A 330 15.34 11.60 9.21
C VAL A 330 15.63 10.23 8.57
N GLU A 331 16.89 9.78 8.51
CA GLU A 331 17.25 8.46 8.01
C GLU A 331 16.63 7.33 8.85
N MET A 332 16.87 7.34 10.18
CA MET A 332 16.32 6.33 11.08
C MET A 332 14.78 6.35 11.10
N PHE A 333 14.17 7.54 11.14
CA PHE A 333 12.72 7.72 11.04
C PHE A 333 12.16 7.11 9.75
N MET A 334 12.80 7.37 8.61
CA MET A 334 12.36 6.86 7.32
C MET A 334 12.55 5.35 7.18
N ARG A 335 13.62 4.78 7.78
CA ARG A 335 13.80 3.32 7.87
C ARG A 335 12.70 2.67 8.71
N ASN A 336 12.33 3.27 9.85
CA ASN A 336 11.20 2.83 10.67
C ASN A 336 9.87 2.90 9.89
N TRP A 337 9.57 4.05 9.26
CA TRP A 337 8.35 4.24 8.46
C TRP A 337 8.25 3.25 7.30
N THR A 338 9.37 2.92 6.63
CA THR A 338 9.41 1.94 5.54
C THR A 338 9.00 0.54 6.00
N ILE A 339 9.35 0.14 7.22
CA ILE A 339 8.94 -1.14 7.81
C ILE A 339 7.47 -1.10 8.25
N LEU A 340 7.06 -0.05 8.96
CA LEU A 340 5.68 0.10 9.46
C LEU A 340 4.63 0.22 8.34
N THR A 341 5.00 0.80 7.20
CA THR A 341 4.14 0.85 6.01
C THR A 341 4.34 -0.34 5.07
N GLY A 342 5.43 -1.10 5.23
CA GLY A 342 5.74 -2.33 4.51
C GLY A 342 4.68 -3.43 4.68
N ARG A 343 4.79 -4.50 3.88
CA ARG A 343 3.74 -5.54 3.80
C ARG A 343 3.78 -6.57 4.94
N GLY A 344 4.82 -6.57 5.78
CA GLY A 344 4.87 -7.40 7.00
C GLY A 344 4.18 -6.79 8.23
N TRP A 345 3.68 -5.54 8.13
CA TRP A 345 2.86 -4.89 9.16
C TRP A 345 1.43 -4.65 8.64
N SER A 346 0.45 -5.11 9.42
CA SER A 346 -0.98 -5.04 9.07
C SER A 346 -1.61 -3.71 9.51
N GLU A 347 -2.68 -3.26 8.86
CA GLU A 347 -3.42 -2.06 9.30
C GLU A 347 -3.97 -2.19 10.74
N ARG A 348 -4.11 -3.41 11.27
CA ARG A 348 -4.52 -3.68 12.65
C ARG A 348 -3.43 -3.28 13.65
N ASP A 349 -2.17 -3.58 13.36
CA ASP A 349 -1.02 -3.28 14.23
C ASP A 349 -0.70 -1.78 14.32
N LEU A 350 -1.18 -1.00 13.35
CA LEU A 350 -0.87 0.42 13.21
C LEU A 350 -1.88 1.34 13.91
N GLY A 351 -3.02 0.78 14.35
CA GLY A 351 -4.06 1.47 15.10
C GLY A 351 -4.84 2.51 14.29
N GLN A 352 -5.41 3.51 14.98
CA GLN A 352 -6.25 4.51 14.34
C GLN A 352 -5.46 5.36 13.32
N GLY A 353 -5.92 5.34 12.07
CA GLY A 353 -5.31 6.06 10.95
C GLY A 353 -4.45 5.20 10.03
N GLY A 354 -4.00 4.03 10.50
CA GLY A 354 -3.27 3.06 9.67
C GLY A 354 -2.01 3.63 9.00
N LYS A 355 -1.65 3.07 7.84
CA LYS A 355 -0.51 3.53 7.02
C LYS A 355 -0.66 4.97 6.52
N ALA A 356 -1.90 5.43 6.31
CA ALA A 356 -2.18 6.75 5.77
C ALA A 356 -1.92 7.84 6.84
N GLY A 357 -2.39 7.62 8.07
CA GLY A 357 -2.10 8.51 9.21
C GLY A 357 -0.62 8.55 9.57
N LEU A 358 0.09 7.42 9.47
CA LEU A 358 1.55 7.38 9.59
C LEU A 358 2.23 8.23 8.51
N SER A 359 1.89 8.04 7.24
CA SER A 359 2.53 8.74 6.13
C SER A 359 2.23 10.25 6.14
N ALA A 360 1.03 10.66 6.57
CA ALA A 360 0.72 12.07 6.82
C ALA A 360 1.59 12.66 7.95
N SER A 361 1.74 11.94 9.07
CA SER A 361 2.63 12.35 10.17
C SER A 361 4.10 12.43 9.74
N THR A 362 4.54 11.52 8.86
CA THR A 362 5.87 11.57 8.23
C THR A 362 6.06 12.83 7.38
N LEU A 363 5.07 13.20 6.55
CA LEU A 363 5.14 14.45 5.78
C LEU A 363 5.22 15.67 6.71
N GLU A 364 4.40 15.73 7.76
CA GLU A 364 4.46 16.83 8.74
C GLU A 364 5.82 16.91 9.47
N MET A 365 6.48 15.78 9.75
CA MET A 365 7.86 15.75 10.25
C MET A 365 8.84 16.25 9.19
N LEU A 366 8.82 15.70 7.97
CA LEU A 366 9.76 16.06 6.90
C LEU A 366 9.67 17.54 6.52
N TYR A 367 8.46 18.11 6.46
CA TYR A 367 8.28 19.55 6.25
C TYR A 367 8.84 20.36 7.43
N ARG A 368 8.64 19.94 8.69
CA ARG A 368 9.27 20.59 9.86
C ARG A 368 10.80 20.49 9.81
N ALA A 369 11.37 19.35 9.47
CA ALA A 369 12.81 19.15 9.28
C ALA A 369 13.37 20.05 8.17
N SER A 370 12.65 20.22 7.05
CA SER A 370 13.06 21.12 5.96
C SER A 370 13.13 22.61 6.38
N THR A 371 12.43 23.03 7.45
CA THR A 371 12.60 24.39 8.03
C THR A 371 13.89 24.55 8.85
N LYS A 372 14.65 23.46 9.05
CA LYS A 372 15.88 23.40 9.85
C LYS A 372 17.12 23.02 9.04
N THR A 373 16.99 22.68 7.76
CA THR A 373 18.09 22.31 6.86
C THR A 373 18.08 23.19 5.60
N PHE A 374 19.12 23.12 4.77
CA PHE A 374 19.20 23.83 3.51
C PHE A 374 19.61 22.87 2.38
N HIS A 375 18.79 22.76 1.33
CA HIS A 375 19.01 21.90 0.16
C HIS A 375 19.31 20.41 0.42
N SER A 376 19.05 19.90 1.64
CA SER A 376 19.20 18.48 2.03
C SER A 376 18.59 17.53 0.99
N THR A 377 19.43 16.76 0.31
CA THR A 377 18.97 15.83 -0.74
C THR A 377 18.24 14.64 -0.13
N ALA A 378 18.66 14.17 1.04
CA ALA A 378 17.97 13.15 1.81
C ALA A 378 16.52 13.55 2.16
N ILE A 379 16.29 14.77 2.66
CA ILE A 379 14.93 15.24 3.00
C ILE A 379 14.06 15.38 1.74
N LEU A 380 14.60 15.91 0.64
CA LEU A 380 13.84 16.03 -0.63
C LEU A 380 13.50 14.66 -1.24
N ARG A 381 14.43 13.70 -1.21
CA ARG A 381 14.20 12.31 -1.63
C ARG A 381 13.13 11.62 -0.78
N ASN A 382 13.16 11.84 0.54
CA ASN A 382 12.19 11.26 1.45
C ASN A 382 10.80 11.92 1.29
N LEU A 383 10.72 13.24 1.05
CA LEU A 383 9.47 13.91 0.68
C LEU A 383 8.87 13.32 -0.61
N PHE A 384 9.70 13.06 -1.63
CA PHE A 384 9.28 12.35 -2.83
C PHE A 384 8.70 10.97 -2.51
N ILE A 385 9.43 10.12 -1.78
CA ILE A 385 9.02 8.76 -1.41
C ILE A 385 7.68 8.75 -0.65
N VAL A 386 7.47 9.67 0.29
CA VAL A 386 6.27 9.66 1.14
C VAL A 386 5.06 10.27 0.42
N HIS A 387 5.24 11.31 -0.40
CA HIS A 387 4.15 11.79 -1.26
C HIS A 387 3.69 10.72 -2.28
N LEU A 388 4.59 9.85 -2.76
CA LEU A 388 4.17 8.67 -3.54
C LEU A 388 3.31 7.71 -2.73
N ALA A 389 3.69 7.43 -1.47
CA ALA A 389 2.97 6.49 -0.61
C ALA A 389 1.52 6.94 -0.28
N VAL A 390 1.24 8.25 -0.33
CA VAL A 390 -0.12 8.83 -0.19
C VAL A 390 -0.77 9.21 -1.53
N ALA A 391 -0.26 8.69 -2.65
CA ALA A 391 -0.74 8.95 -4.02
C ALA A 391 -0.74 10.43 -4.46
N GLU A 392 -0.02 11.32 -3.77
CA GLU A 392 0.15 12.73 -4.17
C GLU A 392 1.25 12.87 -5.25
N PHE A 393 1.13 12.12 -6.35
CA PHE A 393 2.10 12.05 -7.46
C PHE A 393 2.53 13.43 -7.97
N ASP A 394 1.59 14.38 -8.00
CA ASP A 394 1.77 15.76 -8.43
C ASP A 394 2.73 16.55 -7.53
N LEU A 395 2.80 16.25 -6.22
CA LEU A 395 3.75 16.83 -5.27
C LEU A 395 5.04 16.01 -5.21
N ALA A 396 4.92 14.68 -5.25
CA ALA A 396 6.05 13.76 -5.32
C ALA A 396 7.00 14.10 -6.47
N LEU A 397 6.47 14.29 -7.69
CA LEU A 397 7.29 14.63 -8.86
C LEU A 397 7.93 16.01 -8.77
N LYS A 398 7.30 16.99 -8.07
CA LYS A 398 7.90 18.31 -7.82
C LYS A 398 9.05 18.23 -6.81
N ALA A 399 8.93 17.38 -5.79
CA ALA A 399 10.02 17.07 -4.86
C ALA A 399 11.19 16.35 -5.58
N PHE A 400 10.89 15.35 -6.42
CA PHE A 400 11.88 14.66 -7.25
C PHE A 400 12.60 15.59 -8.23
N ASP A 401 11.88 16.45 -8.95
CA ASP A 401 12.49 17.38 -9.92
C ASP A 401 13.41 18.39 -9.21
N SER A 402 13.02 18.82 -8.00
CA SER A 402 13.86 19.69 -7.14
C SER A 402 15.10 18.97 -6.61
N TYR A 403 14.95 17.73 -6.15
CA TYR A 403 16.05 16.85 -5.75
C TYR A 403 17.05 16.65 -6.89
N LEU A 404 16.57 16.26 -8.07
CA LEU A 404 17.39 15.92 -9.22
C LEU A 404 18.16 17.12 -9.77
N ASP A 405 17.56 18.31 -9.77
CA ASP A 405 18.24 19.56 -10.12
C ASP A 405 19.35 19.93 -9.12
N ILE A 406 19.08 19.81 -7.81
CA ILE A 406 20.09 20.04 -6.76
C ILE A 406 21.23 19.02 -6.87
N VAL A 407 20.94 17.73 -7.03
CA VAL A 407 21.95 16.67 -7.15
C VAL A 407 22.81 16.84 -8.40
N LYS A 408 22.21 17.13 -9.57
CA LYS A 408 22.95 17.45 -10.80
C LYS A 408 23.90 18.64 -10.61
N LYS A 409 23.42 19.71 -9.96
CA LYS A 409 24.22 20.90 -9.66
C LYS A 409 25.30 20.63 -8.61
N GLY A 410 25.04 19.75 -7.64
CA GLY A 410 26.00 19.30 -6.62
C GLY A 410 27.14 18.52 -7.25
N LYS A 411 26.84 17.41 -7.93
CA LYS A 411 27.88 16.56 -8.56
C LYS A 411 28.71 17.32 -9.59
N ALA A 412 28.12 18.27 -10.33
CA ALA A 412 28.86 19.17 -11.22
C ALA A 412 29.78 20.20 -10.50
N ARG A 413 29.50 20.57 -9.25
CA ARG A 413 30.43 21.36 -8.40
C ARG A 413 31.55 20.49 -7.86
N VAL A 414 31.23 19.29 -7.38
CA VAL A 414 32.22 18.31 -6.90
C VAL A 414 33.22 17.98 -8.02
N GLU A 415 32.73 17.59 -9.21
CA GLU A 415 33.54 17.32 -10.40
C GLU A 415 34.46 18.49 -10.80
N LYS A 416 33.97 19.73 -10.66
CA LYS A 416 34.71 20.95 -11.04
C LYS A 416 35.72 21.42 -9.99
N THR A 417 35.53 21.10 -8.71
CA THR A 417 36.31 21.66 -7.59
C THR A 417 37.17 20.64 -6.86
N GLY A 418 36.85 19.35 -6.95
CA GLY A 418 37.50 18.29 -6.17
C GLY A 418 37.09 18.25 -4.69
N HIS A 419 36.19 19.13 -4.24
CA HIS A 419 35.64 19.09 -2.89
C HIS A 419 34.35 18.27 -2.89
N GLN A 420 34.30 17.21 -2.09
CA GLN A 420 33.07 16.48 -1.80
C GLN A 420 32.12 17.33 -0.95
N GLU A 421 30.82 17.27 -1.22
CA GLU A 421 29.77 17.90 -0.43
C GLU A 421 29.12 16.80 0.43
N SER A 422 29.15 16.94 1.76
CA SER A 422 28.70 15.95 2.76
C SER A 422 27.20 15.65 2.68
N THR A 423 26.38 16.67 2.40
CA THR A 423 24.91 16.61 2.38
C THR A 423 24.33 16.18 1.02
N LEU A 424 25.15 15.56 0.16
CA LEU A 424 24.82 15.21 -1.22
C LEU A 424 24.73 13.68 -1.40
N ASP A 425 23.56 13.19 -1.81
CA ASP A 425 23.32 11.76 -2.08
C ASP A 425 24.39 11.16 -3.01
N ASP A 426 24.86 9.96 -2.65
CA ASP A 426 25.90 9.21 -3.36
C ASP A 426 25.42 8.72 -4.75
N ASP A 427 26.27 8.02 -5.50
CA ASP A 427 25.87 7.53 -6.84
C ASP A 427 24.87 6.37 -6.77
N ALA A 428 24.88 5.52 -5.75
CA ALA A 428 23.88 4.47 -5.59
C ALA A 428 22.50 5.05 -5.28
N THR A 429 22.39 5.89 -4.23
CA THR A 429 21.12 6.50 -3.81
C THR A 429 20.52 7.37 -4.91
N MET A 430 21.35 8.10 -5.67
CA MET A 430 20.91 8.89 -6.82
C MET A 430 20.31 8.01 -7.93
N LEU A 431 20.98 6.91 -8.30
CA LEU A 431 20.47 5.97 -9.31
C LEU A 431 19.18 5.30 -8.85
N ASP A 432 19.13 4.77 -7.62
CA ASP A 432 17.96 4.09 -7.06
C ASP A 432 16.74 5.03 -7.00
N THR A 433 16.95 6.32 -6.71
CA THR A 433 15.89 7.34 -6.71
C THR A 433 15.34 7.65 -8.10
N ILE A 434 16.18 7.65 -9.14
CA ILE A 434 15.73 7.80 -10.53
C ILE A 434 14.99 6.51 -10.98
N CYS A 435 15.45 5.32 -10.57
CA CYS A 435 14.80 4.04 -10.86
C CYS A 435 13.39 3.95 -10.25
N LEU A 436 13.23 4.38 -8.98
CA LEU A 436 11.93 4.58 -8.34
C LEU A 436 11.02 5.52 -9.16
N CYS A 437 11.54 6.68 -9.60
CA CYS A 437 10.75 7.63 -10.40
C CYS A 437 10.31 7.05 -11.75
N ILE A 438 11.22 6.41 -12.49
CA ILE A 438 10.91 5.72 -13.74
C ILE A 438 9.83 4.64 -13.52
N SER A 439 9.93 3.88 -12.43
CA SER A 439 8.99 2.81 -12.10
C SER A 439 7.60 3.36 -11.79
N VAL A 440 7.49 4.44 -11.02
CA VAL A 440 6.22 5.17 -10.77
C VAL A 440 5.60 5.68 -12.07
N LEU A 441 6.38 6.39 -12.87
CA LEU A 441 5.92 6.99 -14.13
C LEU A 441 5.43 5.91 -15.10
N SER A 442 6.06 4.74 -15.11
CA SER A 442 5.69 3.60 -15.96
C SER A 442 4.53 2.75 -15.41
N ARG A 443 4.31 2.71 -14.09
CA ARG A 443 3.24 1.92 -13.43
C ARG A 443 1.91 2.66 -13.34
N PHE A 444 1.94 3.97 -13.07
CA PHE A 444 0.76 4.77 -12.73
C PHE A 444 0.49 5.92 -13.69
N GLY A 445 1.45 6.26 -14.56
CA GLY A 445 1.36 7.41 -15.44
C GLY A 445 0.84 7.11 -16.84
N GLY A 446 0.14 8.09 -17.43
CA GLY A 446 -0.23 8.07 -18.85
C GLY A 446 0.92 8.45 -19.78
N ARG A 447 0.62 8.72 -21.07
CA ARG A 447 1.62 9.03 -22.10
C ARG A 447 2.63 10.14 -21.72
N GLU A 448 2.16 11.22 -21.10
CA GLU A 448 3.00 12.35 -20.64
C GLU A 448 4.08 11.88 -19.63
N ALA A 449 3.76 10.88 -18.80
CA ALA A 449 4.69 10.28 -17.84
C ALA A 449 5.63 9.26 -18.50
N ALA A 450 5.14 8.49 -19.49
CA ALA A 450 5.99 7.57 -20.27
C ALA A 450 7.09 8.33 -21.07
N GLU A 451 6.77 9.54 -21.56
CA GLU A 451 7.76 10.43 -22.19
C GLU A 451 8.84 10.86 -21.17
N LYS A 452 8.42 11.35 -20.00
CA LYS A 452 9.34 11.72 -18.89
C LYS A 452 10.19 10.53 -18.41
N ALA A 453 9.63 9.32 -18.34
CA ALA A 453 10.36 8.10 -17.95
C ALA A 453 11.46 7.74 -18.96
N LYS A 454 11.17 7.86 -20.26
CA LYS A 454 12.13 7.62 -21.36
C LYS A 454 13.23 8.68 -21.42
N ASP A 455 12.94 9.93 -21.07
CA ASP A 455 13.94 10.98 -20.91
C ASP A 455 14.85 10.71 -19.68
N LEU A 456 14.27 10.37 -18.52
CA LEU A 456 15.04 9.97 -17.33
C LEU A 456 15.90 8.72 -17.57
N ALA A 457 15.41 7.73 -18.32
CA ALA A 457 16.21 6.56 -18.73
C ALA A 457 17.41 6.95 -19.61
N SER A 458 17.25 7.99 -20.44
CA SER A 458 18.35 8.52 -21.27
C SER A 458 19.40 9.26 -20.44
N GLU A 459 18.98 9.93 -19.35
CA GLU A 459 19.90 10.46 -18.35
C GLU A 459 20.60 9.35 -17.54
N LEU A 460 19.88 8.28 -17.19
CA LEU A 460 20.42 7.13 -16.47
C LEU A 460 21.53 6.43 -17.27
N GLU A 461 21.32 6.23 -18.59
CA GLU A 461 22.36 5.74 -19.51
C GLU A 461 23.61 6.64 -19.53
N HIS A 462 23.42 7.96 -19.47
CA HIS A 462 24.54 8.91 -19.41
C HIS A 462 25.34 8.81 -18.10
N TRP A 463 24.66 8.60 -16.96
CA TRP A 463 25.34 8.37 -15.67
C TRP A 463 26.03 7.01 -15.60
N LEU A 464 25.39 5.93 -16.05
CA LEU A 464 26.01 4.60 -16.15
C LEU A 464 27.25 4.62 -17.03
N GLY A 465 27.26 5.43 -18.11
CA GLY A 465 28.43 5.64 -18.96
C GLY A 465 29.61 6.38 -18.33
N LYS A 466 29.44 7.01 -17.15
CA LYS A 466 30.54 7.61 -16.37
C LYS A 466 31.12 6.67 -15.32
N ILE A 467 30.34 5.69 -14.85
CA ILE A 467 30.76 4.77 -13.80
C ILE A 467 31.79 3.79 -14.37
N ALA A 468 32.97 3.73 -13.76
CA ALA A 468 34.05 2.86 -14.22
C ALA A 468 33.64 1.38 -14.15
N PRO A 469 33.85 0.58 -15.23
CA PRO A 469 33.41 -0.81 -15.25
C PRO A 469 34.18 -1.67 -14.25
N PRO A 470 33.56 -2.77 -13.75
CA PRO A 470 34.26 -3.79 -12.98
C PRO A 470 35.54 -4.27 -13.69
N GLN A 471 36.71 -4.12 -13.06
CA GLN A 471 37.92 -4.77 -13.55
C GLN A 471 37.86 -6.27 -13.25
N SER A 472 37.55 -7.07 -14.27
CA SER A 472 37.58 -8.53 -14.22
C SER A 472 39.03 -9.03 -14.35
N GLY A 473 39.71 -9.30 -13.24
CA GLY A 473 41.02 -9.93 -13.28
C GLY A 473 41.76 -9.97 -11.94
N GLY A 474 42.10 -11.17 -11.48
CA GLY A 474 42.93 -11.39 -10.29
C GLY A 474 44.41 -11.09 -10.52
N ALA A 475 44.74 -9.83 -10.79
CA ALA A 475 46.12 -9.35 -10.73
C ALA A 475 46.45 -8.90 -9.30
N MET A 476 47.54 -9.41 -8.72
CA MET A 476 48.02 -8.91 -7.42
C MET A 476 48.32 -7.42 -7.52
N ALA A 477 47.66 -6.62 -6.68
CA ALA A 477 47.98 -5.20 -6.54
C ALA A 477 49.40 -5.07 -5.99
N SER A 478 50.36 -4.74 -6.87
CA SER A 478 51.74 -4.49 -6.47
C SER A 478 51.78 -3.25 -5.57
N VAL A 479 52.09 -3.44 -4.28
CA VAL A 479 52.21 -2.35 -3.32
C VAL A 479 53.27 -1.37 -3.81
N ARG A 480 52.82 -0.19 -4.27
CA ARG A 480 53.64 1.01 -4.30
C ARG A 480 53.37 1.76 -3.00
N GLU A 481 54.34 1.73 -2.10
CA GLU A 481 54.40 2.68 -1.01
C GLU A 481 54.64 4.07 -1.62
N ASP A 482 53.65 4.95 -1.51
CA ASP A 482 53.88 6.40 -1.54
C ASP A 482 52.99 7.07 -0.49
N GLY A 483 53.48 8.16 0.09
CA GLY A 483 53.08 8.62 1.42
C GLY A 483 51.77 9.40 1.50
N GLY A 484 50.63 8.77 1.20
CA GLY A 484 49.30 9.40 1.31
C GLY A 484 48.22 8.46 1.87
N ARG A 485 47.36 8.96 2.77
CA ARG A 485 46.17 8.22 3.24
C ARG A 485 45.04 8.26 2.21
N SER A 486 45.22 7.61 1.07
CA SER A 486 44.13 7.30 0.15
C SER A 486 43.18 6.27 0.78
N SER A 487 41.91 6.64 0.98
CA SER A 487 40.91 5.73 1.57
C SER A 487 40.62 4.56 0.61
N ALA A 488 41.05 3.35 0.99
CA ALA A 488 41.02 2.17 0.12
C ALA A 488 39.67 1.41 0.11
N THR A 489 38.55 2.10 0.42
CA THR A 489 37.18 1.55 0.41
C THR A 489 36.13 2.58 -0.04
N GLY A 490 36.48 3.51 -0.94
CA GLY A 490 35.57 4.55 -1.44
C GLY A 490 34.75 4.14 -2.68
N ASP A 491 33.54 4.71 -2.78
CA ASP A 491 32.78 5.02 -3.99
C ASP A 491 32.76 3.95 -5.11
N ARG A 492 32.07 2.83 -4.86
CA ARG A 492 31.66 1.90 -5.93
C ARG A 492 30.21 1.47 -5.79
N VAL A 493 29.39 1.88 -6.77
CA VAL A 493 27.96 1.57 -6.86
C VAL A 493 27.72 0.04 -6.79
N PRO A 494 26.78 -0.44 -5.96
CA PRO A 494 26.45 -1.86 -5.85
C PRO A 494 25.97 -2.45 -7.18
N ALA A 495 26.38 -3.69 -7.47
CA ALA A 495 26.00 -4.38 -8.70
C ALA A 495 24.48 -4.56 -8.83
N LYS A 496 23.75 -4.73 -7.71
CA LYS A 496 22.28 -4.74 -7.66
C LYS A 496 21.64 -3.42 -8.13
N THR A 497 22.19 -2.27 -7.72
CA THR A 497 21.76 -0.93 -8.19
C THR A 497 22.04 -0.74 -9.68
N LEU A 498 23.17 -1.23 -10.19
CA LEU A 498 23.47 -1.21 -11.63
C LEU A 498 22.51 -2.09 -12.45
N ALA A 499 22.12 -3.26 -11.91
CA ALA A 499 21.11 -4.11 -12.51
C ALA A 499 19.73 -3.41 -12.54
N LEU A 500 19.31 -2.82 -11.42
CA LEU A 500 18.06 -2.06 -11.31
C LEU A 500 18.02 -0.85 -12.26
N ALA A 501 19.16 -0.20 -12.49
CA ALA A 501 19.29 0.88 -13.47
C ALA A 501 19.03 0.38 -14.91
N TRP A 502 19.69 -0.71 -15.33
CA TRP A 502 19.44 -1.33 -16.64
C TRP A 502 18.00 -1.85 -16.77
N GLN A 503 17.40 -2.35 -15.70
CA GLN A 503 15.99 -2.77 -15.67
C GLN A 503 15.07 -1.57 -15.90
N SER A 504 15.30 -0.47 -15.19
CA SER A 504 14.51 0.76 -15.29
C SER A 504 14.59 1.38 -16.69
N ILE A 505 15.78 1.38 -17.30
CA ILE A 505 15.95 1.75 -18.72
C ILE A 505 15.10 0.85 -19.62
N GLY A 506 15.15 -0.47 -19.41
CA GLY A 506 14.35 -1.44 -20.16
C GLY A 506 12.84 -1.17 -20.07
N LEU A 507 12.34 -0.96 -18.85
CA LEU A 507 10.94 -0.65 -18.55
C LEU A 507 10.46 0.64 -19.22
N ALA A 508 11.24 1.73 -19.12
CA ALA A 508 10.91 3.01 -19.73
C ALA A 508 10.83 2.94 -21.27
N GLN A 509 11.79 2.25 -21.90
CA GLN A 509 11.79 2.08 -23.35
C GLN A 509 10.63 1.18 -23.80
N ALA A 510 10.32 0.10 -23.07
CA ALA A 510 9.17 -0.76 -23.36
C ALA A 510 7.83 0.02 -23.29
N GLN A 511 7.62 0.82 -22.23
CA GLN A 511 6.41 1.65 -22.10
C GLN A 511 6.34 2.76 -23.16
N TRP A 512 7.48 3.29 -23.62
CA TRP A 512 7.53 4.22 -24.75
C TRP A 512 7.18 3.53 -26.09
N ALA A 513 7.57 2.27 -26.31
CA ALA A 513 7.22 1.54 -27.53
C ALA A 513 5.70 1.34 -27.70
N ARG A 514 4.98 1.10 -26.60
CA ARG A 514 3.51 1.04 -26.59
C ARG A 514 2.83 2.37 -26.88
N THR A 515 3.47 3.50 -26.51
CA THR A 515 2.87 4.84 -26.56
C THR A 515 3.38 5.74 -27.69
N THR A 516 4.44 5.35 -28.42
CA THR A 516 4.95 6.09 -29.58
C THR A 516 3.99 6.03 -30.77
N PHE A 517 3.90 7.15 -31.48
CA PHE A 517 3.08 7.35 -32.69
C PHE A 517 3.88 7.13 -33.99
N ASP A 518 5.20 6.89 -33.87
CA ASP A 518 6.08 6.59 -34.99
C ASP A 518 6.40 5.07 -35.03
N PRO A 519 5.80 4.31 -35.98
CA PRO A 519 6.05 2.87 -36.10
C PRO A 519 7.51 2.53 -36.45
N SER A 520 8.25 3.45 -37.09
CA SER A 520 9.65 3.22 -37.46
C SER A 520 10.59 3.26 -36.26
N SER A 521 10.32 4.14 -35.28
CA SER A 521 11.02 4.13 -33.98
C SER A 521 10.69 2.90 -33.12
N ARG A 522 9.48 2.33 -33.23
CA ARG A 522 8.93 1.37 -32.27
C ARG A 522 9.78 0.11 -32.14
N THR A 523 10.23 -0.46 -33.26
CA THR A 523 11.03 -1.70 -33.27
C THR A 523 12.44 -1.51 -32.71
N GLU A 524 13.10 -0.38 -32.98
CA GLU A 524 14.41 -0.06 -32.41
C GLU A 524 14.34 0.23 -30.90
N VAL A 525 13.25 0.87 -30.44
CA VAL A 525 12.96 1.06 -29.01
C VAL A 525 12.73 -0.30 -28.33
N GLN A 526 11.97 -1.21 -28.95
CA GLN A 526 11.74 -2.57 -28.42
C GLN A 526 13.04 -3.39 -28.34
N LYS A 527 13.90 -3.35 -29.36
CA LYS A 527 15.25 -3.96 -29.32
C LYS A 527 16.10 -3.38 -28.19
N LYS A 528 16.07 -2.06 -27.99
CA LYS A 528 16.79 -1.38 -26.91
C LYS A 528 16.28 -1.84 -25.53
N ALA A 529 14.96 -1.94 -25.36
CA ALA A 529 14.34 -2.44 -24.14
C ALA A 529 14.73 -3.90 -23.85
N ILE A 530 14.64 -4.81 -24.82
CA ILE A 530 15.09 -6.21 -24.69
C ILE A 530 16.56 -6.28 -24.29
N LYS A 531 17.43 -5.49 -24.93
CA LYS A 531 18.86 -5.46 -24.60
C LYS A 531 19.09 -5.03 -23.14
N SER A 532 18.49 -3.93 -22.71
CA SER A 532 18.66 -3.41 -21.34
C SER A 532 18.10 -4.37 -20.28
N LEU A 533 16.96 -5.02 -20.55
CA LEU A 533 16.41 -6.05 -19.66
C LEU A 533 17.31 -7.29 -19.58
N ARG A 534 17.85 -7.80 -20.70
CA ARG A 534 18.82 -8.91 -20.68
C ARG A 534 20.10 -8.55 -19.91
N VAL A 535 20.60 -7.32 -20.03
CA VAL A 535 21.72 -6.81 -19.23
C VAL A 535 21.35 -6.74 -17.74
N SER A 536 20.14 -6.30 -17.38
CA SER A 536 19.71 -6.27 -15.97
C SER A 536 19.60 -7.65 -15.29
N LEU A 537 19.48 -8.71 -16.10
CA LEU A 537 19.35 -10.09 -15.63
C LEU A 537 20.64 -10.90 -15.78
N SER A 538 21.76 -10.29 -16.19
CA SER A 538 23.00 -11.03 -16.44
C SER A 538 23.77 -11.35 -15.16
N ALA A 539 24.44 -12.51 -15.14
CA ALA A 539 25.24 -13.02 -14.02
C ALA A 539 26.40 -12.08 -13.60
N ASP A 540 26.78 -11.12 -14.46
CA ASP A 540 27.75 -10.06 -14.14
C ASP A 540 27.29 -9.11 -13.01
N PHE A 541 25.98 -9.04 -12.71
CA PHE A 541 25.41 -8.14 -11.69
C PHE A 541 24.88 -8.83 -10.43
N ALA A 542 24.35 -10.05 -10.54
CA ALA A 542 23.74 -10.76 -9.42
C ALA A 542 23.75 -12.28 -9.62
N THR A 543 23.71 -13.03 -8.51
CA THR A 543 23.53 -14.49 -8.47
C THR A 543 22.07 -14.92 -8.58
N SER A 544 21.14 -13.99 -8.40
CA SER A 544 19.69 -14.18 -8.46
C SER A 544 19.06 -13.18 -9.44
N ALA A 545 18.13 -13.67 -10.26
CA ALA A 545 17.40 -12.87 -11.23
C ALA A 545 16.18 -12.19 -10.60
N ASP A 546 15.91 -10.95 -11.00
CA ASP A 546 14.76 -10.18 -10.52
C ASP A 546 13.46 -10.66 -11.19
N VAL A 547 12.46 -11.00 -10.37
CA VAL A 547 11.08 -11.33 -10.79
C VAL A 547 10.55 -10.28 -11.77
N ARG A 548 10.80 -8.99 -11.50
CA ARG A 548 10.31 -7.86 -12.31
C ARG A 548 10.97 -7.82 -13.69
N GLY A 549 12.29 -7.98 -13.74
CA GLY A 549 13.04 -8.01 -15.00
C GLY A 549 12.67 -9.22 -15.86
N VAL A 550 12.51 -10.39 -15.23
CA VAL A 550 12.04 -11.62 -15.90
C VAL A 550 10.63 -11.44 -16.46
N PHE A 551 9.71 -10.86 -15.68
CA PHE A 551 8.35 -10.58 -16.13
C PHE A 551 8.32 -9.59 -17.31
N ALA A 552 8.97 -8.43 -17.16
CA ALA A 552 9.01 -7.40 -18.19
C ALA A 552 9.63 -7.91 -19.50
N LEU A 553 10.70 -8.70 -19.41
CA LEU A 553 11.34 -9.32 -20.57
C LEU A 553 10.44 -10.39 -21.21
N GLY A 554 9.81 -11.24 -20.41
CA GLY A 554 8.87 -12.26 -20.90
C GLY A 554 7.65 -11.65 -21.62
N LEU A 555 7.08 -10.58 -21.07
CA LEU A 555 5.94 -9.86 -21.68
C LEU A 555 6.36 -9.17 -22.98
N LEU A 556 7.51 -8.49 -23.00
CA LEU A 556 8.03 -7.83 -24.19
C LEU A 556 8.41 -8.81 -25.31
N LEU A 557 8.94 -9.99 -24.95
CA LEU A 557 9.18 -11.09 -25.91
C LEU A 557 7.86 -11.66 -26.47
N ALA A 558 6.80 -11.76 -25.64
CA ALA A 558 5.48 -12.17 -26.11
C ALA A 558 4.90 -11.19 -27.14
N GLU A 559 5.03 -9.88 -26.90
CA GLU A 559 4.63 -8.83 -27.85
C GLU A 559 5.45 -8.82 -29.14
N GLN A 560 6.73 -9.22 -29.10
CA GLN A 560 7.57 -9.45 -30.28
C GLN A 560 7.35 -10.83 -30.93
N ARG A 561 6.35 -11.60 -30.48
CA ARG A 561 6.04 -12.96 -30.96
C ARG A 561 7.17 -13.99 -30.77
N GLU A 562 8.17 -13.68 -29.94
CA GLU A 562 9.23 -14.61 -29.49
C GLU A 562 8.69 -15.62 -28.44
N LEU A 563 7.58 -16.30 -28.75
CA LEU A 563 6.85 -17.15 -27.80
C LEU A 563 7.72 -18.24 -27.18
N THR A 564 8.63 -18.84 -27.95
CA THR A 564 9.54 -19.88 -27.44
C THR A 564 10.50 -19.32 -26.39
N THR A 565 11.15 -18.19 -26.68
CA THR A 565 12.05 -17.48 -25.77
C THR A 565 11.31 -17.07 -24.48
N ALA A 566 10.11 -16.52 -24.62
CA ALA A 566 9.28 -16.10 -23.49
C ALA A 566 8.81 -17.28 -22.63
N ILE A 567 8.36 -18.38 -23.25
CA ILE A 567 7.91 -19.60 -22.55
C ILE A 567 9.04 -20.24 -21.77
N GLU A 568 10.24 -20.35 -22.34
CA GLU A 568 11.38 -20.95 -21.64
C GLU A 568 11.84 -20.07 -20.47
N LEU A 569 11.93 -18.75 -20.66
CA LEU A 569 12.25 -17.79 -19.59
C LEU A 569 11.24 -17.84 -18.42
N VAL A 570 9.95 -17.80 -18.71
CA VAL A 570 8.90 -17.78 -17.67
C VAL A 570 8.74 -19.17 -17.00
N LYS A 571 8.80 -20.28 -17.76
CA LYS A 571 8.75 -21.64 -17.17
C LYS A 571 9.95 -21.93 -16.27
N THR A 572 11.16 -21.55 -16.68
CA THR A 572 12.35 -21.76 -15.84
C THR A 572 12.27 -20.94 -14.56
N ALA A 573 11.83 -19.69 -14.64
CA ALA A 573 11.65 -18.82 -13.48
C ALA A 573 10.62 -19.36 -12.45
N LEU A 574 9.49 -19.88 -12.92
CA LEU A 574 8.47 -20.50 -12.07
C LEU A 574 8.92 -21.82 -11.41
N LEU A 575 9.98 -22.46 -11.94
CA LEU A 575 10.55 -23.69 -11.39
C LEU A 575 11.70 -23.44 -10.39
N THR A 576 12.35 -22.27 -10.42
CA THR A 576 13.42 -21.89 -9.48
C THR A 576 12.90 -21.88 -8.03
N ARG A 577 13.71 -22.38 -7.09
CA ARG A 577 13.41 -22.34 -5.64
C ARG A 577 14.24 -21.25 -4.97
N ALA A 578 13.61 -20.48 -4.08
CA ALA A 578 14.32 -19.52 -3.25
C ALA A 578 15.06 -20.20 -2.09
N ALA A 579 16.10 -19.54 -1.59
CA ALA A 579 16.55 -19.73 -0.22
C ALA A 579 15.49 -19.18 0.75
N GLY A 580 15.40 -19.75 1.95
CA GLY A 580 14.54 -19.22 3.00
C GLY A 580 15.27 -18.11 3.74
N ASP A 581 14.81 -16.87 3.57
CA ASP A 581 15.25 -15.70 4.35
C ASP A 581 14.02 -15.08 5.03
N GLU A 582 14.04 -15.06 6.36
CA GLU A 582 12.94 -14.58 7.19
C GLU A 582 12.87 -13.03 7.19
N LEU A 583 13.99 -12.34 6.95
CA LEU A 583 14.04 -10.87 6.85
C LEU A 583 13.21 -10.34 5.66
N LEU A 584 13.11 -11.12 4.58
CA LEU A 584 12.27 -10.76 3.43
C LEU A 584 10.77 -10.76 3.77
N VAL A 585 10.34 -11.44 4.83
CA VAL A 585 8.93 -11.47 5.28
C VAL A 585 8.55 -10.19 6.04
N LEU A 586 9.47 -9.62 6.83
CA LEU A 586 9.27 -8.34 7.51
C LEU A 586 8.93 -7.20 6.53
N HIS A 587 9.67 -7.12 5.43
CA HIS A 587 9.46 -6.08 4.41
C HIS A 587 8.32 -6.40 3.44
N ASN A 588 8.32 -7.60 2.86
CA ASN A 588 7.44 -7.94 1.73
C ASN A 588 6.15 -8.67 2.14
N GLY A 589 6.02 -9.07 3.41
CA GLY A 589 4.84 -9.71 3.97
C GLY A 589 4.75 -11.23 3.75
N PRO A 590 3.71 -11.87 4.31
CA PRO A 590 3.50 -13.31 4.15
C PRO A 590 3.20 -13.66 2.68
N PHE A 591 3.75 -14.80 2.22
CA PHE A 591 3.63 -15.32 0.86
C PHE A 591 3.99 -14.32 -0.25
N TRP A 592 4.91 -13.37 0.03
CA TRP A 592 5.33 -12.35 -0.94
C TRP A 592 5.79 -12.95 -2.28
N ARG A 593 6.43 -14.13 -2.23
CA ARG A 593 6.96 -14.81 -3.41
C ARG A 593 5.82 -15.34 -4.27
N GLU A 594 4.93 -16.14 -3.69
CA GLU A 594 3.76 -16.69 -4.37
C GLU A 594 2.87 -15.57 -4.95
N ARG A 595 2.68 -14.45 -4.20
CA ARG A 595 2.02 -13.22 -4.68
C ARG A 595 2.72 -12.65 -5.92
N SER A 596 4.03 -12.44 -5.87
CA SER A 596 4.82 -11.91 -7.00
C SER A 596 4.85 -12.80 -8.25
N LEU A 597 4.60 -14.10 -8.10
CA LEU A 597 4.57 -15.06 -9.22
C LEU A 597 3.20 -15.14 -9.92
N ILE A 598 2.13 -14.56 -9.36
CA ILE A 598 0.78 -14.58 -9.97
C ILE A 598 0.82 -14.06 -11.44
N PRO A 599 1.46 -12.92 -11.76
CA PRO A 599 1.51 -12.43 -13.15
C PRO A 599 2.38 -13.28 -14.08
N LEU A 600 3.40 -13.99 -13.56
CA LEU A 600 4.19 -14.93 -14.35
C LEU A 600 3.38 -16.18 -14.72
N TRP A 601 2.56 -16.71 -13.80
CA TRP A 601 1.61 -17.78 -14.12
C TRP A 601 0.57 -17.34 -15.16
N HIS A 602 0.07 -16.11 -15.05
CA HIS A 602 -0.88 -15.55 -16.03
C HIS A 602 -0.26 -15.40 -17.41
N LEU A 603 0.93 -14.78 -17.49
CA LEU A 603 1.71 -14.65 -18.73
C LEU A 603 1.98 -16.01 -19.37
N LEU A 604 2.37 -17.02 -18.57
CA LEU A 604 2.59 -18.38 -19.05
C LEU A 604 1.30 -18.99 -19.64
N SER A 605 0.15 -18.78 -19.01
CA SER A 605 -1.13 -19.26 -19.53
C SER A 605 -1.45 -18.64 -20.90
N LEU A 606 -1.30 -17.31 -21.05
CA LEU A 606 -1.51 -16.65 -22.34
C LEU A 606 -0.51 -17.14 -23.41
N LEU A 607 0.77 -17.26 -23.08
CA LEU A 607 1.81 -17.78 -23.97
C LEU A 607 1.51 -19.20 -24.47
N LEU A 608 0.99 -20.07 -23.59
CA LEU A 608 0.56 -21.42 -23.96
C LEU A 608 -0.72 -21.40 -24.81
N SER A 609 -1.67 -20.50 -24.51
CA SER A 609 -2.87 -20.33 -25.33
C SER A 609 -2.56 -19.80 -26.73
N ALA A 610 -1.54 -18.95 -26.89
CA ALA A 610 -1.07 -18.46 -28.20
C ALA A 610 -0.51 -19.59 -29.08
N ARG A 611 0.11 -20.60 -28.45
CA ARG A 611 0.51 -21.86 -29.11
C ARG A 611 -0.63 -22.86 -29.27
N GLN A 612 -1.86 -22.50 -28.91
CA GLN A 612 -3.03 -23.38 -28.90
C GLN A 612 -2.86 -24.59 -27.95
N GLU A 613 -1.92 -24.54 -27.00
CA GLU A 613 -1.69 -25.52 -25.92
C GLU A 613 -2.77 -25.37 -24.81
N TYR A 614 -4.05 -25.21 -25.18
CA TYR A 614 -5.15 -24.73 -24.31
C TYR A 614 -5.33 -25.51 -23.01
N VAL A 615 -5.15 -26.84 -23.02
CA VAL A 615 -5.24 -27.67 -21.81
C VAL A 615 -4.13 -27.34 -20.80
N LEU A 616 -2.92 -27.02 -21.28
CA LEU A 616 -1.80 -26.58 -20.44
C LEU A 616 -1.96 -25.10 -20.02
N ALA A 617 -2.58 -24.26 -20.86
CA ALA A 617 -2.95 -22.89 -20.51
C ALA A 617 -3.99 -22.86 -19.37
N ALA A 618 -5.03 -23.70 -19.43
CA ALA A 618 -6.02 -23.83 -18.37
C ALA A 618 -5.37 -24.34 -17.07
N ARG A 619 -4.53 -25.39 -17.16
CA ARG A 619 -3.85 -25.95 -15.99
C ARG A 619 -2.86 -24.97 -15.33
N THR A 620 -2.24 -24.07 -16.10
CA THR A 620 -1.34 -23.04 -15.54
C THR A 620 -2.10 -21.92 -14.83
N CYS A 621 -3.36 -21.63 -15.20
CA CYS A 621 -4.24 -20.78 -14.38
C CYS A 621 -4.50 -21.40 -12.99
N GLU A 622 -4.68 -22.72 -12.91
CA GLU A 622 -4.90 -23.42 -11.63
C GLU A 622 -3.63 -23.42 -10.76
N CYS A 623 -2.46 -23.64 -11.37
CA CYS A 623 -1.18 -23.60 -10.65
C CYS A 623 -0.89 -22.25 -9.96
N ALA A 624 -1.40 -21.13 -10.50
CA ALA A 624 -1.33 -19.82 -9.87
C ALA A 624 -1.99 -19.74 -8.48
N PHE A 625 -2.95 -20.64 -8.21
CA PHE A 625 -3.62 -20.78 -6.92
C PHE A 625 -3.10 -21.97 -6.11
N GLU A 626 -2.75 -23.09 -6.76
CA GLU A 626 -2.18 -24.28 -6.08
C GLU A 626 -0.85 -23.99 -5.36
N GLN A 627 -0.08 -22.97 -5.77
CA GLN A 627 1.15 -22.57 -5.07
C GLN A 627 0.92 -22.19 -3.60
N PHE A 628 -0.26 -21.66 -3.24
CA PHE A 628 -0.65 -21.36 -1.86
C PHE A 628 -1.06 -22.62 -1.04
N ARG A 629 -1.09 -23.80 -1.69
CA ARG A 629 -1.39 -25.14 -1.16
C ARG A 629 -2.82 -25.37 -0.67
N ASP A 630 -3.25 -24.60 0.34
CA ASP A 630 -4.60 -24.66 0.89
C ASP A 630 -5.36 -23.39 0.47
N PRO A 631 -6.48 -23.49 -0.28
CA PRO A 631 -7.28 -22.33 -0.67
C PRO A 631 -7.74 -21.46 0.52
N VAL A 632 -7.80 -22.01 1.74
CA VAL A 632 -8.10 -21.26 2.97
C VAL A 632 -7.00 -20.24 3.30
N VAL A 633 -5.75 -20.47 2.91
CA VAL A 633 -4.67 -19.47 3.07
C VAL A 633 -4.95 -18.23 2.22
N LEU A 634 -5.32 -18.44 0.95
CA LEU A 634 -5.55 -17.33 0.03
C LEU A 634 -6.89 -16.63 0.31
N PHE A 635 -7.99 -17.38 0.35
CA PHE A 635 -9.35 -16.83 0.41
C PHE A 635 -9.98 -16.81 1.81
N GLY A 636 -9.29 -17.32 2.82
CA GLY A 636 -9.82 -17.43 4.18
C GLY A 636 -10.86 -18.55 4.32
N ARG A 637 -11.40 -18.72 5.53
CA ARG A 637 -12.54 -19.63 5.74
C ARG A 637 -13.83 -18.88 5.43
N GLN A 638 -14.45 -19.18 4.30
CA GLN A 638 -15.81 -18.71 4.02
C GLN A 638 -16.75 -19.16 5.14
N SER A 639 -17.31 -18.21 5.89
CA SER A 639 -18.46 -18.48 6.74
C SER A 639 -19.63 -18.90 5.84
N GLN A 640 -20.20 -20.07 6.09
CA GLN A 640 -21.43 -20.50 5.40
C GLN A 640 -22.50 -19.41 5.56
N PHE A 641 -23.13 -18.98 4.46
CA PHE A 641 -24.06 -17.84 4.40
C PHE A 641 -25.11 -17.87 5.53
N LYS A 642 -24.84 -17.12 6.61
CA LYS A 642 -25.83 -16.64 7.55
C LYS A 642 -26.37 -15.30 7.05
N SER A 643 -27.62 -14.98 7.37
CA SER A 643 -28.26 -13.71 7.01
C SER A 643 -27.53 -12.51 7.63
N ASP A 644 -27.51 -11.36 6.94
CA ASP A 644 -26.85 -10.11 7.37
C ASP A 644 -26.99 -9.81 8.89
N HIS A 645 -28.21 -9.93 9.43
CA HIS A 645 -28.51 -9.67 10.85
C HIS A 645 -27.83 -10.60 11.88
N LEU A 646 -27.24 -11.72 11.45
CA LEU A 646 -26.42 -12.61 12.29
C LEU A 646 -24.92 -12.34 12.11
N ASN A 647 -24.49 -11.89 10.93
CA ASN A 647 -23.09 -11.56 10.65
C ASN A 647 -22.64 -10.31 11.43
N GLU A 648 -23.55 -9.38 11.75
CA GLU A 648 -23.25 -8.26 12.65
C GLU A 648 -23.10 -8.67 14.13
N ALA A 649 -23.67 -9.83 14.52
CA ALA A 649 -23.69 -10.31 15.90
C ALA A 649 -22.51 -11.24 16.25
N GLU A 650 -22.02 -12.04 15.30
CA GLU A 650 -20.87 -12.94 15.47
C GLU A 650 -19.55 -12.30 14.99
N LYS A 651 -19.07 -11.27 15.68
CA LYS A 651 -17.79 -10.59 15.37
C LYS A 651 -16.53 -11.36 15.82
N ASP A 652 -16.44 -12.65 15.51
CA ASP A 652 -15.16 -13.38 15.52
C ASP A 652 -14.38 -13.05 14.24
N LEU A 653 -13.82 -11.83 14.21
CA LEU A 653 -13.16 -11.23 13.02
C LEU A 653 -11.97 -12.03 12.46
N ASP A 654 -11.38 -12.91 13.27
CA ASP A 654 -10.20 -13.70 12.90
C ASP A 654 -10.56 -15.07 12.29
N ALA A 655 -11.82 -15.49 12.35
CA ALA A 655 -12.23 -16.83 11.93
C ALA A 655 -12.30 -17.02 10.40
N SER A 656 -12.38 -15.93 9.62
CA SER A 656 -12.69 -15.94 8.18
C SER A 656 -11.69 -15.22 7.26
N GLN A 657 -10.73 -14.47 7.80
CA GLN A 657 -9.75 -13.72 7.00
C GLN A 657 -8.83 -14.66 6.19
N GLY A 658 -8.38 -14.21 5.01
CA GLY A 658 -7.33 -14.82 4.21
C GLY A 658 -6.34 -13.81 3.65
N LEU A 659 -5.30 -14.27 2.97
CA LEU A 659 -4.24 -13.43 2.40
C LEU A 659 -4.78 -12.33 1.47
N VAL A 660 -5.86 -12.59 0.72
CA VAL A 660 -6.47 -11.56 -0.15
C VAL A 660 -6.98 -10.33 0.63
N ASP A 661 -7.22 -10.43 1.93
CA ASP A 661 -7.61 -9.27 2.74
C ASP A 661 -6.41 -8.34 3.05
N GLU A 662 -5.19 -8.84 2.86
CA GLU A 662 -3.90 -8.13 2.99
C GLU A 662 -3.22 -7.86 1.63
N MET A 663 -3.93 -8.14 0.53
CA MET A 663 -3.51 -7.86 -0.84
C MET A 663 -4.11 -6.53 -1.32
N ASP A 664 -3.32 -5.78 -2.09
CA ASP A 664 -3.79 -4.54 -2.71
C ASP A 664 -4.70 -4.81 -3.93
N ASP A 665 -5.31 -3.76 -4.46
CA ASP A 665 -6.29 -3.88 -5.53
C ASP A 665 -5.68 -4.33 -6.87
N PHE A 666 -4.38 -4.12 -7.13
CA PHE A 666 -3.72 -4.64 -8.34
C PHE A 666 -3.41 -6.14 -8.19
N GLU A 667 -2.93 -6.56 -7.02
CA GLU A 667 -2.75 -7.99 -6.72
C GLU A 667 -4.07 -8.76 -6.82
N LYS A 668 -5.19 -8.14 -6.43
CA LYS A 668 -6.55 -8.68 -6.58
C LYS A 668 -7.02 -8.68 -8.03
N GLU A 669 -6.77 -7.62 -8.79
CA GLU A 669 -7.08 -7.57 -10.22
C GLU A 669 -6.34 -8.69 -10.96
N ASN A 670 -5.07 -8.96 -10.62
CA ASN A 670 -4.30 -10.07 -11.18
C ASN A 670 -4.90 -11.47 -10.88
N ILE A 671 -5.48 -11.69 -9.68
CA ILE A 671 -6.24 -12.93 -9.38
C ILE A 671 -7.49 -13.03 -10.27
N LEU A 672 -8.21 -11.92 -10.43
CA LEU A 672 -9.44 -11.87 -11.23
C LEU A 672 -9.15 -12.11 -12.72
N GLU A 673 -8.08 -11.51 -13.24
CA GLU A 673 -7.66 -11.61 -14.64
C GLU A 673 -7.22 -13.04 -15.04
N ILE A 674 -6.65 -13.81 -14.11
CA ILE A 674 -6.42 -15.25 -14.30
C ILE A 674 -7.74 -16.00 -14.42
N LYS A 675 -8.74 -15.71 -13.57
CA LYS A 675 -10.06 -16.36 -13.67
C LYS A 675 -10.80 -15.98 -14.95
N MET A 676 -10.73 -14.71 -15.38
CA MET A 676 -11.22 -14.26 -16.69
C MET A 676 -10.52 -15.01 -17.84
N THR A 677 -9.20 -15.23 -17.73
CA THR A 677 -8.44 -15.99 -18.74
C THR A 677 -8.83 -17.47 -18.77
N GLN A 678 -9.03 -18.11 -17.61
CA GLN A 678 -9.56 -19.47 -17.52
C GLN A 678 -10.93 -19.60 -18.21
N LEU A 679 -11.84 -18.66 -17.98
CA LEU A 679 -13.18 -18.66 -18.60
C LEU A 679 -13.13 -18.44 -20.13
N ALA A 680 -12.20 -17.62 -20.63
CA ALA A 680 -12.01 -17.43 -22.06
C ALA A 680 -11.43 -18.69 -22.74
N ILE A 681 -10.59 -19.47 -22.05
CA ILE A 681 -10.14 -20.79 -22.54
C ILE A 681 -11.32 -21.77 -22.61
N VAL A 682 -12.14 -21.84 -21.54
CA VAL A 682 -13.35 -22.68 -21.51
C VAL A 682 -14.33 -22.31 -22.64
N GLU A 683 -14.49 -21.03 -22.96
CA GLU A 683 -15.31 -20.61 -24.11
C GLU A 683 -14.80 -21.19 -25.45
N ILE A 684 -13.49 -21.20 -25.69
CA ILE A 684 -12.91 -21.75 -26.93
C ILE A 684 -12.96 -23.28 -26.94
N THR A 685 -12.72 -23.95 -25.81
CA THR A 685 -12.63 -25.42 -25.77
C THR A 685 -13.96 -26.14 -25.57
N GLU A 686 -14.93 -25.53 -24.87
CA GLU A 686 -16.21 -26.14 -24.50
C GLU A 686 -17.44 -25.34 -24.98
N GLY A 687 -17.23 -24.11 -25.47
CA GLY A 687 -18.26 -23.25 -26.07
C GLY A 687 -18.82 -22.18 -25.12
N PRO A 688 -19.37 -21.08 -25.68
CA PRO A 688 -19.82 -19.91 -24.91
C PRO A 688 -20.91 -20.24 -23.87
N ARG A 689 -21.78 -21.21 -24.15
CA ARG A 689 -22.82 -21.67 -23.20
C ARG A 689 -22.26 -22.31 -21.93
N VAL A 690 -21.04 -22.84 -21.95
CA VAL A 690 -20.38 -23.37 -20.74
C VAL A 690 -19.73 -22.23 -19.95
N ALA A 691 -19.06 -21.30 -20.63
CA ALA A 691 -18.51 -20.09 -20.01
C ALA A 691 -19.59 -19.23 -19.33
N VAL A 692 -20.79 -19.11 -19.94
CA VAL A 692 -21.96 -18.48 -19.32
C VAL A 692 -22.32 -19.10 -17.97
N ASN A 693 -22.33 -20.43 -17.83
CA ASN A 693 -22.68 -21.08 -16.57
C ASN A 693 -21.70 -20.76 -15.43
N ALA A 694 -20.43 -20.52 -15.76
CA ALA A 694 -19.38 -20.18 -14.80
C ALA A 694 -19.22 -18.66 -14.55
N SER A 695 -19.96 -17.80 -15.25
CA SER A 695 -19.95 -16.34 -15.05
C SER A 695 -20.27 -15.90 -13.61
N LEU A 696 -21.11 -16.66 -12.89
CA LEU A 696 -21.45 -16.41 -11.50
C LEU A 696 -20.25 -16.61 -10.55
N GLU A 697 -19.30 -17.49 -10.89
CA GLU A 697 -18.05 -17.63 -10.12
C GLU A 697 -17.20 -16.36 -10.21
N LEU A 698 -17.23 -15.66 -11.33
CA LEU A 698 -16.45 -14.43 -11.53
C LEU A 698 -17.03 -13.27 -10.69
N LEU A 699 -18.36 -13.16 -10.60
CA LEU A 699 -19.04 -12.17 -9.76
C LEU A 699 -18.89 -12.46 -8.25
N THR A 700 -18.92 -13.74 -7.84
CA THR A 700 -18.67 -14.11 -6.44
C THR A 700 -17.19 -13.95 -6.05
N LEU A 701 -16.24 -14.26 -6.96
CA LEU A 701 -14.82 -13.96 -6.78
C LEU A 701 -14.56 -12.45 -6.66
N PHE A 702 -15.12 -11.63 -7.55
CA PHE A 702 -15.05 -10.17 -7.45
C PHE A 702 -15.55 -9.68 -6.07
N SER A 703 -16.71 -10.18 -5.64
CA SER A 703 -17.31 -9.84 -4.35
C SER A 703 -16.43 -10.25 -3.15
N ARG A 704 -15.69 -11.37 -3.26
CA ARG A 704 -14.72 -11.80 -2.24
C ARG A 704 -13.46 -10.93 -2.20
N LEU A 705 -12.99 -10.45 -3.35
CA LEU A 705 -11.73 -9.68 -3.45
C LEU A 705 -11.92 -8.19 -3.09
N PHE A 706 -13.00 -7.57 -3.56
CA PHE A 706 -13.19 -6.12 -3.52
C PHE A 706 -14.37 -5.65 -2.64
N GLY A 707 -15.21 -6.58 -2.19
CA GLY A 707 -16.45 -6.28 -1.47
C GLY A 707 -17.57 -5.77 -2.38
N SER A 708 -18.59 -5.15 -1.77
CA SER A 708 -19.68 -4.52 -2.52
C SER A 708 -19.32 -3.08 -2.90
N VAL A 709 -19.24 -2.80 -4.19
CA VAL A 709 -18.91 -1.47 -4.75
C VAL A 709 -20.15 -0.58 -4.87
N GLN A 710 -21.33 -1.19 -5.09
CA GLN A 710 -22.59 -0.47 -5.04
C GLN A 710 -22.88 -0.08 -3.58
N SER A 711 -22.94 1.21 -3.30
CA SER A 711 -23.42 1.69 -2.00
C SER A 711 -24.82 1.13 -1.76
N LYS A 712 -25.02 0.38 -0.66
CA LYS A 712 -26.37 0.07 -0.17
C LYS A 712 -27.09 1.40 0.08
N GLN A 713 -27.92 1.83 -0.87
CA GLN A 713 -28.88 2.89 -0.62
C GLN A 713 -29.86 2.35 0.42
N ASN A 714 -29.60 2.67 1.69
CA ASN A 714 -30.61 2.57 2.72
C ASN A 714 -31.75 3.49 2.30
N LEU A 715 -32.78 2.91 1.70
CA LEU A 715 -34.04 3.57 1.39
C LEU A 715 -34.81 3.83 2.68
N GLU A 716 -34.25 4.65 3.57
CA GLU A 716 -35.08 5.53 4.39
C GLU A 716 -35.98 6.29 3.41
N PRO A 717 -37.31 6.25 3.57
CA PRO A 717 -38.20 6.99 2.69
C PRO A 717 -37.84 8.48 2.77
N PRO A 718 -37.62 9.17 1.63
CA PRO A 718 -36.99 10.47 1.61
C PRO A 718 -37.80 11.48 2.44
N LYS A 719 -37.18 11.99 3.50
CA LYS A 719 -37.69 13.12 4.28
C LYS A 719 -37.85 14.30 3.32
N ALA A 720 -39.10 14.65 3.01
CA ALA A 720 -39.42 15.55 1.91
C ALA A 720 -38.75 16.93 2.08
N ALA A 721 -37.77 17.22 1.23
CA ALA A 721 -37.06 18.49 1.23
C ALA A 721 -38.02 19.63 0.87
N VAL A 722 -38.28 20.53 1.82
CA VAL A 722 -39.13 21.70 1.60
C VAL A 722 -38.33 22.74 0.81
N LEU A 723 -38.52 22.76 -0.51
CA LEU A 723 -38.02 23.85 -1.35
C LEU A 723 -38.68 25.19 -0.94
N PRO A 724 -37.92 26.28 -0.78
CA PRO A 724 -38.47 27.58 -0.42
C PRO A 724 -39.31 28.16 -1.56
N ARG A 725 -40.56 28.53 -1.26
CA ARG A 725 -41.47 29.16 -2.24
C ARG A 725 -41.19 30.65 -2.39
N THR A 726 -40.69 31.06 -3.55
CA THR A 726 -40.96 32.40 -4.10
C THR A 726 -42.43 32.48 -4.56
N SER A 727 -42.99 33.69 -4.66
CA SER A 727 -44.43 33.93 -4.89
C SER A 727 -44.73 34.61 -6.24
N GLY A 728 -45.91 34.32 -6.80
CA GLY A 728 -46.38 34.78 -8.13
C GLY A 728 -46.77 33.57 -9.02
N THR A 729 -48.02 33.08 -9.10
CA THR A 729 -49.26 33.76 -9.56
C THR A 729 -49.11 34.17 -11.05
N PHE A 730 -49.85 33.60 -12.02
CA PHE A 730 -51.31 33.43 -12.12
C PHE A 730 -51.78 32.13 -12.85
N ARG A 731 -53.05 31.75 -12.59
CA ARG A 731 -54.13 31.19 -13.47
C ARG A 731 -53.82 30.22 -14.65
N SER A 732 -54.70 29.29 -15.07
CA SER A 732 -55.80 28.50 -14.45
C SER A 732 -56.52 27.62 -15.51
N ILE A 733 -57.14 26.49 -15.08
CA ILE A 733 -58.32 25.80 -15.68
C ILE A 733 -58.12 24.91 -16.95
N ARG A 734 -58.33 23.58 -16.74
CA ARG A 734 -59.04 22.53 -17.56
C ARG A 734 -58.71 22.37 -19.06
N SER A 735 -58.80 21.19 -19.71
CA SER A 735 -59.26 19.81 -19.40
C SER A 735 -58.56 18.84 -20.40
N GLY A 736 -58.54 17.51 -20.31
CA GLY A 736 -59.20 16.53 -19.42
C GLY A 736 -59.73 15.30 -20.20
N ILE A 737 -60.16 14.23 -19.49
CA ILE A 737 -60.82 12.99 -19.99
C ILE A 737 -59.92 12.08 -20.90
N PHE A 738 -59.85 10.74 -20.84
CA PHE A 738 -60.52 9.64 -20.09
C PHE A 738 -59.46 8.86 -19.25
N GLY A 739 -59.72 7.98 -18.27
CA GLY A 739 -60.88 7.11 -17.90
C GLY A 739 -60.43 5.64 -18.05
N ASN A 740 -60.55 4.70 -17.11
CA ASN A 740 -61.59 4.38 -16.09
C ASN A 740 -60.94 3.67 -14.85
N ARG A 741 -61.41 3.88 -13.61
CA ARG A 741 -62.25 2.96 -12.76
C ARG A 741 -61.69 1.53 -12.52
N ASN A 742 -61.81 0.89 -11.35
CA ASN A 742 -62.66 1.04 -10.14
C ASN A 742 -61.98 0.29 -8.94
N SER A 743 -62.36 0.33 -7.66
CA SER A 743 -63.12 1.28 -6.79
C SER A 743 -63.29 0.70 -5.36
N ARG A 744 -63.60 1.55 -4.36
CA ARG A 744 -64.17 1.23 -3.00
C ARG A 744 -63.21 0.56 -1.98
N ALA A 745 -63.32 0.80 -0.65
CA ALA A 745 -64.16 1.75 0.11
C ALA A 745 -63.55 2.11 1.49
N GLU A 746 -63.79 3.34 1.98
CA GLU A 746 -64.28 3.71 3.34
C GLU A 746 -63.62 3.11 4.62
N ARG A 747 -63.38 3.79 5.75
CA ARG A 747 -63.69 5.12 6.38
C ARG A 747 -62.76 5.23 7.65
N ARG A 748 -62.73 6.24 8.56
CA ARG A 748 -63.46 7.48 8.89
C ARG A 748 -62.57 8.41 9.79
N ASP A 749 -62.99 9.67 9.99
CA ASP A 749 -63.00 10.54 11.22
C ASP A 749 -62.01 10.37 12.41
N SER A 750 -61.60 11.42 13.15
CA SER A 750 -61.78 12.89 13.02
C SER A 750 -61.01 13.69 14.11
N ASN A 751 -60.64 14.95 13.81
CA ASN A 751 -60.23 16.04 14.76
C ASN A 751 -58.91 15.78 15.53
N GLY A 752 -58.10 16.76 15.97
CA GLY A 752 -58.27 18.21 16.23
C GLY A 752 -57.85 18.49 17.69
N THR A 753 -57.18 19.58 18.11
CA THR A 753 -56.86 20.87 17.46
C THR A 753 -55.74 21.65 18.22
N VAL A 754 -54.80 22.26 17.47
CA VAL A 754 -54.40 23.70 17.54
C VAL A 754 -53.45 24.25 18.65
N ARG A 755 -52.32 24.85 18.18
CA ARG A 755 -51.44 25.91 18.79
C ARG A 755 -50.61 25.56 20.05
N ALA A 756 -49.45 26.20 20.32
CA ALA A 756 -48.53 27.05 19.53
C ALA A 756 -47.21 27.33 20.32
N THR A 757 -46.16 27.84 19.64
CA THR A 757 -45.09 28.77 20.13
C THR A 757 -44.26 28.41 21.40
N ASP A 758 -42.97 28.70 21.52
CA ASP A 758 -42.05 29.54 20.71
C ASP A 758 -40.59 29.07 20.86
N GLU A 759 -39.69 29.61 20.03
CA GLU A 759 -38.24 29.47 20.19
C GLU A 759 -37.66 30.52 21.16
N ASN A 760 -36.67 30.15 21.99
CA ASN A 760 -35.33 30.80 21.98
C ASN A 760 -34.34 30.19 22.99
N ALA A 761 -33.06 30.49 22.80
CA ALA A 761 -31.96 30.22 23.74
C ALA A 761 -31.42 31.56 24.32
N GLY A 762 -30.85 31.55 25.55
CA GLY A 762 -30.37 32.81 26.15
C GLY A 762 -29.73 32.73 27.55
N SER A 763 -28.47 32.27 27.61
CA SER A 763 -27.36 32.77 28.46
C SER A 763 -27.49 33.05 29.99
N THR A 764 -26.42 32.62 30.70
CA THR A 764 -25.76 33.25 31.89
C THR A 764 -26.41 33.29 33.30
N GLN A 765 -25.79 32.55 34.24
CA GLN A 765 -25.08 32.98 35.49
C GLN A 765 -25.68 34.13 36.36
N PRO A 766 -25.59 34.11 37.73
CA PRO A 766 -24.41 33.63 38.49
C PRO A 766 -24.64 32.91 39.87
N ARG A 767 -23.53 32.54 40.52
CA ARG A 767 -23.32 32.11 41.94
C ARG A 767 -23.16 33.36 42.88
N PRO A 768 -22.87 33.35 44.22
CA PRO A 768 -22.48 32.25 45.15
C PRO A 768 -23.01 32.31 46.64
N GLN A 769 -22.42 31.48 47.53
CA GLN A 769 -22.32 31.60 49.02
C GLN A 769 -23.59 31.30 49.88
N THR A 770 -23.56 30.71 51.11
CA THR A 770 -22.50 30.05 51.94
C THR A 770 -23.08 29.12 53.03
N GLN A 771 -22.27 28.16 53.54
CA GLN A 771 -22.34 27.53 54.90
C GLN A 771 -23.55 26.59 55.20
N GLN A 772 -23.52 25.59 56.12
CA GLN A 772 -22.51 25.14 57.11
C GLN A 772 -22.63 23.62 57.46
N THR A 773 -21.49 22.97 57.77
CA THR A 773 -21.19 21.81 58.67
C THR A 773 -22.17 20.63 58.95
N ILE A 774 -21.71 19.37 58.74
CA ILE A 774 -21.55 18.26 59.74
C ILE A 774 -20.95 16.99 59.06
N GLN A 775 -20.34 16.06 59.82
CA GLN A 775 -19.53 14.93 59.33
C GLN A 775 -20.10 13.51 59.62
N THR A 776 -19.71 12.54 58.77
CA THR A 776 -19.41 11.10 59.04
C THR A 776 -20.30 10.23 59.96
N ILE A 777 -20.77 9.10 59.41
CA ILE A 777 -20.90 7.79 60.11
C ILE A 777 -20.31 6.68 59.18
N SER A 778 -19.86 5.55 59.73
CA SER A 778 -19.02 4.53 59.07
C SER A 778 -19.52 3.08 59.22
N ARG A 779 -19.36 2.29 58.14
CA ARG A 779 -19.23 0.81 58.01
C ARG A 779 -20.10 -0.19 58.84
N ALA A 780 -20.63 -1.18 58.09
CA ALA A 780 -20.80 -2.61 58.45
C ALA A 780 -21.93 -2.97 59.47
N PRO A 781 -22.30 -4.26 59.71
CA PRO A 781 -21.73 -5.53 59.18
C PRO A 781 -22.76 -6.59 58.69
N THR A 782 -22.26 -7.80 58.43
CA THR A 782 -23.00 -9.08 58.22
C THR A 782 -22.83 -10.00 59.46
N ILE A 783 -23.82 -10.84 59.88
CA ILE A 783 -23.75 -12.10 60.71
C ILE A 783 -25.15 -12.45 61.32
N GLN A 784 -25.61 -13.69 61.61
CA GLN A 784 -25.45 -15.06 61.06
C GLN A 784 -26.57 -16.03 61.58
N ILE A 785 -26.98 -17.02 60.77
CA ILE A 785 -27.21 -18.48 61.04
C ILE A 785 -28.01 -18.99 62.27
N THR A 786 -28.96 -19.90 61.99
CA THR A 786 -29.14 -21.23 62.66
C THR A 786 -29.60 -22.27 61.60
N GLN A 787 -28.77 -23.26 61.23
CA GLN A 787 -28.87 -24.71 61.60
C GLN A 787 -30.12 -25.46 61.09
N GLU A 788 -30.08 -26.70 60.55
CA GLU A 788 -28.99 -27.66 60.18
C GLU A 788 -29.62 -28.78 59.30
N ASN A 789 -29.00 -29.79 58.66
CA ASN A 789 -27.63 -30.30 58.38
C ASN A 789 -27.75 -31.09 57.01
N GLY A 790 -26.78 -31.59 56.25
CA GLY A 790 -25.34 -31.80 56.42
C GLY A 790 -24.62 -32.33 55.15
N SER A 791 -23.78 -33.36 55.28
CA SER A 791 -22.89 -33.89 54.20
C SER A 791 -22.32 -35.30 54.54
N PRO A 792 -21.49 -36.02 53.72
CA PRO A 792 -20.66 -35.56 52.58
C PRO A 792 -20.55 -36.46 51.31
N ARG A 793 -19.93 -35.90 50.25
CA ARG A 793 -19.07 -36.51 49.18
C ARG A 793 -19.22 -38.01 48.80
N THR A 794 -19.50 -38.32 47.51
CA THR A 794 -18.51 -38.82 46.49
C THR A 794 -19.15 -39.45 45.22
N ARG A 795 -18.41 -39.37 44.09
CA ARG A 795 -18.27 -40.31 42.93
C ARG A 795 -19.50 -40.99 42.26
N ARG A 796 -19.39 -41.03 40.91
CA ARG A 796 -19.90 -42.02 39.90
C ARG A 796 -21.33 -41.87 39.33
N LYS A 797 -21.36 -41.95 37.99
CA LYS A 797 -22.26 -42.70 37.07
C LYS A 797 -23.75 -42.87 37.40
N SER A 798 -24.60 -42.55 36.41
CA SER A 798 -25.82 -43.25 35.92
C SER A 798 -26.79 -43.88 36.95
N THR A 799 -28.11 -43.72 36.81
CA THR A 799 -28.88 -44.35 35.71
C THR A 799 -30.21 -43.67 35.37
N SER A 800 -30.70 -43.96 34.17
CA SER A 800 -32.12 -43.88 33.79
C SER A 800 -33.02 -44.83 34.60
N ASN A 801 -34.35 -44.72 34.42
CA ASN A 801 -35.35 -45.80 34.25
C ASN A 801 -36.75 -45.29 34.65
N GLU A 802 -37.91 -45.82 34.22
CA GLU A 802 -38.25 -46.78 33.15
C GLU A 802 -39.77 -46.69 32.87
N LYS A 803 -40.19 -47.00 31.63
CA LYS A 803 -41.06 -48.14 31.25
C LYS A 803 -41.31 -48.08 29.73
N ARG A 804 -40.96 -49.09 28.92
CA ARG A 804 -41.42 -50.51 28.85
C ARG A 804 -42.85 -50.65 28.31
N SER A 805 -43.15 -51.63 27.45
CA SER A 805 -42.33 -52.58 26.65
C SER A 805 -43.22 -53.19 25.56
N GLU A 806 -42.71 -53.72 24.45
CA GLU A 806 -42.34 -55.15 24.22
C GLU A 806 -41.96 -55.34 22.71
N SER A 807 -41.25 -56.37 22.25
CA SER A 807 -40.42 -57.41 22.91
C SER A 807 -39.35 -58.00 21.95
N ALA A 808 -38.26 -58.50 22.56
CA ALA A 808 -37.39 -59.65 22.20
C ALA A 808 -37.40 -60.29 20.77
N ARG A 809 -36.28 -60.79 20.20
CA ARG A 809 -34.87 -60.96 20.66
C ARG A 809 -33.91 -61.28 19.48
N ARG A 810 -32.65 -60.81 19.58
CA ARG A 810 -31.34 -61.36 19.11
C ARG A 810 -31.34 -62.61 18.18
N ASN A 811 -30.46 -62.73 17.17
CA ASN A 811 -29.01 -62.90 17.41
C ASN A 811 -28.04 -62.59 16.22
N SER A 812 -26.79 -63.05 16.33
CA SER A 812 -25.53 -62.55 15.77
C SER A 812 -25.05 -62.99 14.37
N LEU A 813 -24.19 -62.15 13.76
CA LEU A 813 -22.99 -62.44 12.93
C LEU A 813 -23.07 -62.88 11.45
N ARG A 814 -22.30 -62.13 10.64
CA ARG A 814 -21.48 -62.52 9.45
C ARG A 814 -22.14 -62.88 8.09
N LYS A 815 -21.63 -62.15 7.06
CA LYS A 815 -21.17 -62.60 5.72
C LYS A 815 -22.11 -62.44 4.49
N ARG A 816 -21.50 -61.89 3.42
CA ARG A 816 -21.75 -62.03 1.96
C ARG A 816 -22.84 -61.20 1.23
N GLU A 817 -22.34 -60.42 0.26
CA GLU A 817 -22.63 -60.46 -1.19
C GLU A 817 -24.08 -60.42 -1.75
N SER A 818 -24.37 -59.26 -2.38
CA SER A 818 -24.65 -59.11 -3.82
C SER A 818 -25.99 -59.54 -4.46
N GLN A 819 -26.34 -58.80 -5.52
CA GLN A 819 -27.38 -59.05 -6.54
C GLN A 819 -28.86 -58.97 -6.07
N GLY A 820 -29.78 -58.41 -6.87
CA GLY A 820 -29.54 -57.68 -8.12
C GLY A 820 -30.77 -57.12 -8.84
N ALA A 821 -30.49 -56.16 -9.73
CA ALA A 821 -31.07 -55.92 -11.05
C ALA A 821 -32.60 -56.02 -11.29
N ARG A 822 -33.16 -54.95 -11.87
CA ARG A 822 -34.15 -55.05 -12.96
C ARG A 822 -33.69 -54.21 -14.16
N ARG A 823 -34.05 -54.68 -15.36
CA ARG A 823 -33.52 -54.22 -16.66
C ARG A 823 -34.37 -53.11 -17.29
N ARG A 824 -33.78 -52.32 -18.18
CA ARG A 824 -34.44 -51.81 -19.40
C ARG A 824 -33.67 -52.28 -20.64
N ALA A 825 -34.30 -52.17 -21.80
CA ALA A 825 -33.95 -52.94 -23.00
C ALA A 825 -32.81 -52.31 -23.83
N ALA A 826 -32.24 -53.13 -24.73
CA ALA A 826 -31.30 -52.71 -25.77
C ALA A 826 -31.98 -52.80 -27.15
N SER A 827 -31.53 -51.98 -28.09
CA SER A 827 -31.94 -52.03 -29.50
C SER A 827 -30.76 -51.71 -30.42
N THR A 828 -30.31 -52.72 -31.17
CA THR A 828 -29.77 -52.64 -32.55
C THR A 828 -28.97 -51.38 -32.95
N GLY A 829 -27.65 -51.52 -33.06
CA GLY A 829 -26.80 -50.58 -33.82
C GLY A 829 -26.67 -50.96 -35.31
N PRO A 830 -26.35 -50.01 -36.21
CA PRO A 830 -26.04 -50.27 -37.62
C PRO A 830 -24.54 -50.54 -37.87
N ALA A 831 -24.21 -50.94 -39.10
CA ALA A 831 -22.87 -51.32 -39.57
C ALA A 831 -22.03 -50.10 -40.04
N PRO A 832 -20.68 -50.23 -40.16
CA PRO A 832 -19.82 -49.10 -40.53
C PRO A 832 -19.88 -48.74 -42.02
N HIS A 833 -19.75 -47.45 -42.33
CA HIS A 833 -19.56 -46.93 -43.68
C HIS A 833 -18.09 -46.56 -43.95
N VAL A 834 -17.69 -46.61 -45.22
CA VAL A 834 -16.31 -46.41 -45.68
C VAL A 834 -16.01 -44.91 -45.88
N ALA A 835 -14.80 -44.48 -45.52
CA ALA A 835 -14.36 -43.10 -45.70
C ALA A 835 -14.32 -42.71 -47.19
N THR A 836 -14.71 -41.47 -47.50
CA THR A 836 -14.63 -40.90 -48.85
C THR A 836 -13.28 -40.19 -49.01
N VAL A 837 -12.61 -40.41 -50.14
CA VAL A 837 -11.34 -39.73 -50.48
C VAL A 837 -11.55 -38.92 -51.76
N VAL A 838 -11.08 -37.67 -51.73
CA VAL A 838 -10.91 -36.82 -52.91
C VAL A 838 -9.53 -36.17 -52.77
N ASP A 839 -8.73 -36.22 -53.84
CA ASP A 839 -7.45 -35.52 -54.04
C ASP A 839 -6.42 -35.56 -52.88
N GLY A 840 -6.31 -36.71 -52.23
CA GLY A 840 -5.02 -37.22 -51.71
C GLY A 840 -4.54 -36.72 -50.35
N GLU A 841 -5.04 -35.60 -49.83
CA GLU A 841 -4.68 -35.11 -48.49
C GLU A 841 -5.73 -35.45 -47.42
N THR A 842 -5.24 -35.82 -46.23
CA THR A 842 -6.09 -36.18 -45.08
C THR A 842 -6.50 -34.93 -44.29
N PHE A 843 -7.68 -34.39 -44.58
CA PHE A 843 -8.25 -33.27 -43.83
C PHE A 843 -8.61 -33.68 -42.39
N TYR A 844 -8.23 -32.87 -41.40
CA TYR A 844 -8.31 -33.24 -39.98
C TYR A 844 -9.63 -32.78 -39.34
N THR A 845 -10.63 -33.66 -39.27
CA THR A 845 -11.86 -33.41 -38.49
C THR A 845 -11.70 -33.91 -37.04
N PRO A 846 -11.86 -33.06 -36.00
CA PRO A 846 -11.80 -33.50 -34.62
C PRO A 846 -12.93 -34.48 -34.27
N MET A 847 -12.56 -35.71 -33.89
CA MET A 847 -13.50 -36.72 -33.38
C MET A 847 -13.53 -36.68 -31.85
N PRO A 848 -14.70 -36.50 -31.20
CA PRO A 848 -14.80 -36.65 -29.75
C PRO A 848 -14.66 -38.14 -29.37
N GLY A 849 -13.83 -38.41 -28.35
CA GLY A 849 -13.71 -39.74 -27.78
C GLY A 849 -14.99 -40.20 -27.06
N PRO A 850 -15.26 -41.50 -26.93
CA PRO A 850 -16.52 -42.03 -26.40
C PRO A 850 -16.61 -41.99 -24.85
N GLU A 851 -16.19 -40.90 -24.22
CA GLU A 851 -16.44 -40.60 -22.80
C GLU A 851 -17.12 -39.23 -22.66
N GLY A 852 -18.45 -39.24 -22.55
CA GLY A 852 -19.25 -38.03 -22.38
C GLY A 852 -19.14 -37.48 -20.96
N LEU A 853 -18.17 -36.59 -20.73
CA LEU A 853 -18.06 -35.79 -19.51
C LEU A 853 -19.31 -34.92 -19.34
N GLN A 854 -19.91 -34.96 -18.14
CA GLN A 854 -21.01 -34.05 -17.78
C GLN A 854 -20.45 -32.78 -17.13
N ALA A 855 -21.11 -31.65 -17.37
CA ALA A 855 -20.64 -30.30 -16.99
C ALA A 855 -20.48 -30.04 -15.48
N SER A 856 -20.76 -31.03 -14.61
CA SER A 856 -20.47 -30.98 -13.17
C SER A 856 -19.00 -31.21 -12.82
N ASP A 857 -18.27 -31.95 -13.65
CA ASP A 857 -17.04 -32.61 -13.18
C ASP A 857 -15.78 -31.76 -13.41
N PHE A 858 -15.81 -30.81 -14.36
CA PHE A 858 -14.72 -29.87 -14.63
C PHE A 858 -14.38 -29.02 -13.38
N PHE A 859 -15.40 -28.50 -12.70
CA PHE A 859 -15.24 -27.66 -11.50
C PHE A 859 -14.97 -28.46 -10.21
N THR A 860 -15.05 -29.80 -10.26
CA THR A 860 -15.03 -30.66 -9.05
C THR A 860 -13.65 -31.30 -8.79
N PHE A 861 -12.62 -31.00 -9.59
CA PHE A 861 -11.29 -31.60 -9.44
C PHE A 861 -10.45 -31.14 -8.23
N ALA A 862 -10.93 -30.15 -7.46
CA ALA A 862 -10.29 -29.53 -6.30
C ALA A 862 -9.99 -30.45 -5.08
N ASN A 863 -9.92 -31.78 -5.24
CA ASN A 863 -9.66 -32.70 -4.14
C ASN A 863 -9.00 -34.06 -4.52
N LYS A 864 -8.35 -34.20 -5.70
CA LYS A 864 -7.70 -35.47 -6.11
C LYS A 864 -6.28 -35.32 -6.67
N ARG A 865 -5.30 -35.49 -5.75
CA ARG A 865 -3.86 -35.83 -5.93
C ARG A 865 -3.23 -35.66 -7.33
N ASN A 866 -2.42 -34.62 -7.45
CA ASN A 866 -1.47 -34.34 -8.52
C ASN A 866 -0.44 -35.49 -8.76
N PRO A 867 -0.15 -35.90 -10.02
CA PRO A 867 0.92 -36.86 -10.33
C PRO A 867 2.37 -36.34 -10.22
N LEU A 868 2.59 -35.02 -10.28
CA LEU A 868 3.92 -34.40 -10.48
C LEU A 868 4.82 -34.32 -9.22
N SER A 869 4.48 -35.01 -8.13
CA SER A 869 5.24 -34.92 -6.87
C SER A 869 5.41 -36.26 -6.15
N ARG A 870 6.45 -37.04 -6.48
CA ARG A 870 6.90 -38.15 -5.63
C ARG A 870 8.39 -38.50 -5.79
N PRO A 871 9.28 -38.07 -4.89
CA PRO A 871 10.66 -38.55 -4.86
C PRO A 871 10.70 -39.96 -4.23
N SER A 872 11.05 -40.98 -5.02
CA SER A 872 11.31 -42.34 -4.53
C SER A 872 12.82 -42.58 -4.41
N SER A 873 13.30 -42.72 -3.17
CA SER A 873 14.72 -42.93 -2.86
C SER A 873 15.23 -44.32 -3.26
N ALA A 874 16.22 -44.40 -4.15
CA ALA A 874 17.02 -45.61 -4.35
C ALA A 874 18.46 -45.30 -4.83
N SER A 875 19.42 -45.95 -4.18
CA SER A 875 20.77 -46.34 -4.64
C SER A 875 21.56 -45.48 -5.66
N ARG A 876 22.76 -45.09 -5.23
CA ARG A 876 23.92 -44.71 -6.06
C ARG A 876 24.14 -45.69 -7.25
N ALA A 877 24.36 -45.15 -8.45
CA ALA A 877 25.15 -45.78 -9.49
C ALA A 877 25.84 -44.67 -10.31
N ASN A 878 27.13 -44.83 -10.61
CA ASN A 878 27.89 -43.92 -11.47
C ASN A 878 28.20 -44.66 -12.78
N SER A 879 27.66 -44.20 -13.90
CA SER A 879 27.96 -44.76 -15.23
C SER A 879 27.68 -43.75 -16.32
N GLN A 880 28.67 -43.55 -17.19
CA GLN A 880 28.52 -42.77 -18.42
C GLN A 880 27.51 -43.47 -19.34
N LEU A 881 26.72 -42.70 -20.09
CA LEU A 881 26.57 -42.95 -21.52
C LEU A 881 26.30 -41.64 -22.26
N SER A 882 26.77 -41.57 -23.49
CA SER A 882 26.67 -40.42 -24.38
C SER A 882 25.58 -40.60 -25.43
N ASP A 883 25.33 -39.51 -26.17
CA ASP A 883 24.87 -39.50 -27.55
C ASP A 883 23.42 -39.92 -27.84
N TRP A 884 22.52 -38.92 -27.80
CA TRP A 884 21.36 -38.82 -28.69
C TRP A 884 21.33 -37.41 -29.27
N SER A 885 21.19 -37.31 -30.59
CA SER A 885 21.62 -36.15 -31.36
C SER A 885 20.49 -35.16 -31.71
N ALA A 886 20.88 -33.94 -32.12
CA ALA A 886 20.08 -33.02 -32.93
C ALA A 886 18.69 -32.59 -32.38
N ARG A 887 18.67 -31.96 -31.20
CA ARG A 887 17.68 -30.90 -30.93
C ARG A 887 18.09 -29.67 -31.76
N PRO A 888 17.18 -28.87 -32.34
CA PRO A 888 17.54 -27.55 -32.87
C PRO A 888 18.18 -26.70 -31.77
N PRO A 889 19.03 -25.71 -32.11
CA PRO A 889 19.59 -24.81 -31.11
C PRO A 889 18.45 -24.15 -30.33
N GLY A 890 18.43 -24.34 -29.01
CA GLY A 890 17.51 -23.62 -28.13
C GLY A 890 17.78 -22.11 -28.21
N PRO A 891 16.81 -21.26 -27.87
CA PRO A 891 17.04 -19.82 -27.78
C PRO A 891 18.19 -19.55 -26.81
N ASP A 892 19.06 -18.60 -27.15
CA ASP A 892 20.29 -18.37 -26.39
C ASP A 892 19.97 -17.69 -25.04
N MET A 893 19.81 -18.51 -24.01
CA MET A 893 19.64 -18.14 -22.61
C MET A 893 20.99 -17.92 -21.88
N THR A 894 22.14 -18.01 -22.57
CA THR A 894 23.43 -17.91 -21.89
C THR A 894 23.62 -16.51 -21.27
N GLY A 895 24.14 -16.50 -20.04
CA GLY A 895 24.39 -15.28 -19.26
C GLY A 895 23.27 -14.84 -18.31
N ILE A 896 22.02 -15.35 -18.43
CA ILE A 896 20.92 -14.98 -17.52
C ILE A 896 21.06 -15.69 -16.16
N ALA A 897 21.02 -14.94 -15.06
CA ALA A 897 21.31 -15.38 -13.69
C ALA A 897 20.17 -16.13 -12.98
N LEU A 898 19.58 -17.14 -13.63
CA LEU A 898 18.32 -17.75 -13.16
C LEU A 898 18.45 -18.81 -12.04
N GLU A 899 19.64 -18.94 -11.41
CA GLU A 899 19.91 -19.92 -10.35
C GLU A 899 19.08 -19.68 -9.07
N GLY A 900 18.85 -18.40 -8.75
CA GLY A 900 17.90 -17.93 -7.74
C GLY A 900 16.95 -16.89 -8.32
N ILE A 901 15.79 -16.69 -7.69
CA ILE A 901 14.85 -15.62 -8.06
C ILE A 901 14.33 -14.90 -6.82
N GLU A 902 14.63 -13.60 -6.77
CA GLU A 902 14.47 -12.69 -5.63
C GLU A 902 14.10 -11.30 -6.15
N PRO A 903 13.23 -10.53 -5.47
CA PRO A 903 12.98 -9.14 -5.82
C PRO A 903 14.20 -8.30 -5.43
N VAL A 904 14.75 -7.50 -6.36
CA VAL A 904 15.91 -6.64 -6.07
C VAL A 904 15.45 -5.40 -5.32
N GLY A 905 15.19 -5.58 -4.01
CA GLY A 905 14.65 -4.54 -3.12
C GLY A 905 13.19 -4.15 -3.42
N ALA A 906 12.60 -3.34 -2.53
CA ALA A 906 11.27 -2.75 -2.73
C ALA A 906 11.39 -1.45 -3.55
N VAL A 907 11.21 -1.55 -4.86
CA VAL A 907 11.35 -0.41 -5.81
C VAL A 907 10.15 0.55 -5.78
N LEU A 908 9.05 0.18 -5.12
CA LEU A 908 7.88 1.03 -4.89
C LEU A 908 7.45 0.94 -3.41
N PRO A 909 7.12 2.06 -2.73
CA PRO A 909 6.43 2.02 -1.45
C PRO A 909 4.98 1.55 -1.61
N VAL A 910 4.32 1.19 -0.51
CA VAL A 910 2.89 0.80 -0.54
C VAL A 910 2.03 2.04 -0.76
N ILE A 911 1.62 2.28 -2.02
CA ILE A 911 0.80 3.44 -2.42
C ILE A 911 -0.65 3.27 -1.97
N GLN A 912 -1.14 4.27 -1.24
CA GLN A 912 -2.49 4.38 -0.73
C GLN A 912 -3.24 5.46 -1.52
N PHE A 913 -4.06 5.03 -2.46
CA PHE A 913 -5.01 5.88 -3.19
C PHE A 913 -6.16 6.32 -2.27
N ASP A 914 -6.80 7.46 -2.56
CA ASP A 914 -7.95 7.89 -1.76
C ASP A 914 -9.18 6.99 -2.00
N LYS A 915 -10.12 6.98 -1.05
CA LYS A 915 -11.28 6.08 -1.03
C LYS A 915 -12.14 6.19 -2.29
N ASP A 916 -12.26 7.39 -2.84
CA ASP A 916 -13.04 7.64 -4.05
C ASP A 916 -12.30 7.13 -5.31
N GLU A 917 -10.96 7.22 -5.36
CA GLU A 917 -10.14 6.63 -6.42
C GLU A 917 -10.17 5.10 -6.37
N VAL A 918 -10.05 4.51 -5.17
CA VAL A 918 -10.20 3.07 -4.93
C VAL A 918 -11.57 2.58 -5.38
N LYS A 919 -12.64 3.31 -5.04
CA LYS A 919 -14.00 3.00 -5.46
C LYS A 919 -14.19 3.12 -6.97
N ALA A 920 -13.60 4.13 -7.61
CA ALA A 920 -13.62 4.30 -9.07
C ALA A 920 -12.89 3.14 -9.78
N ARG A 921 -11.69 2.77 -9.32
CA ARG A 921 -10.95 1.61 -9.87
C ARG A 921 -11.76 0.32 -9.74
N ARG A 922 -12.32 0.03 -8.56
CA ARG A 922 -13.16 -1.16 -8.33
C ARG A 922 -14.43 -1.16 -9.20
N SER A 923 -15.01 0.01 -9.47
CA SER A 923 -16.15 0.18 -10.39
C SER A 923 -15.77 -0.12 -11.84
N ALA A 924 -14.59 0.33 -12.30
CA ALA A 924 -14.07 0.02 -13.62
C ALA A 924 -13.72 -1.48 -13.79
N ILE A 925 -13.15 -2.13 -12.76
CA ILE A 925 -12.90 -3.58 -12.75
C ILE A 925 -14.23 -4.35 -12.82
N LEU A 926 -15.26 -3.95 -12.06
CA LEU A 926 -16.58 -4.59 -12.12
C LEU A 926 -17.26 -4.40 -13.48
N LEU A 927 -17.09 -3.24 -14.11
CA LEU A 927 -17.54 -3.00 -15.50
C LEU A 927 -16.85 -3.94 -16.48
N LYS A 928 -15.52 -4.12 -16.37
CA LYS A 928 -14.72 -5.06 -17.19
C LYS A 928 -15.25 -6.50 -17.08
N VAL A 929 -15.65 -6.92 -15.87
CA VAL A 929 -16.33 -8.20 -15.61
C VAL A 929 -17.70 -8.26 -16.30
N TRP A 930 -18.56 -7.23 -16.14
CA TRP A 930 -19.88 -7.22 -16.77
C TRP A 930 -19.83 -7.24 -18.30
N LEU A 931 -18.89 -6.53 -18.93
CA LEU A 931 -18.73 -6.57 -20.39
C LEU A 931 -18.20 -7.91 -20.90
N MET A 932 -17.31 -8.58 -20.14
CA MET A 932 -16.91 -9.95 -20.47
C MET A 932 -18.11 -10.93 -20.43
N ILE A 933 -18.95 -10.81 -19.39
CA ILE A 933 -20.16 -11.62 -19.22
C ILE A 933 -21.19 -11.31 -20.32
N ALA A 934 -21.35 -10.04 -20.70
CA ALA A 934 -22.16 -9.64 -21.86
C ALA A 934 -21.66 -10.29 -23.16
N GLY A 935 -20.33 -10.33 -23.37
CA GLY A 935 -19.69 -11.01 -24.50
C GLY A 935 -20.00 -12.50 -24.55
N PHE A 936 -19.92 -13.21 -23.41
CA PHE A 936 -20.32 -14.62 -23.31
C PHE A 936 -21.79 -14.84 -23.66
N TYR A 937 -22.71 -14.06 -23.06
CA TYR A 937 -24.14 -14.16 -23.38
C TYR A 937 -24.43 -13.85 -24.86
N ARG A 938 -23.78 -12.83 -25.42
CA ARG A 938 -23.87 -12.43 -26.82
C ARG A 938 -23.44 -13.57 -27.76
N ARG A 939 -22.32 -14.23 -27.48
CA ARG A 939 -21.83 -15.39 -28.27
C ARG A 939 -22.60 -16.69 -27.99
N ALA A 940 -23.34 -16.77 -26.89
CA ALA A 940 -24.27 -17.86 -26.57
C ALA A 940 -25.68 -17.71 -27.20
N GLU A 941 -25.92 -16.62 -27.94
CA GLU A 941 -27.22 -16.18 -28.51
C GLU A 941 -28.25 -15.68 -27.45
N MET A 942 -27.81 -15.46 -26.21
CA MET A 942 -28.63 -15.06 -25.06
C MET A 942 -28.75 -13.52 -24.98
N TYR A 943 -29.35 -12.93 -26.02
CA TYR A 943 -29.23 -11.50 -26.26
C TYR A 943 -29.92 -10.56 -25.26
N ASP A 944 -30.89 -11.04 -24.48
CA ASP A 944 -31.54 -10.23 -23.44
C ASP A 944 -30.78 -10.27 -22.10
N ASP A 945 -30.14 -11.40 -21.78
CA ASP A 945 -29.19 -11.50 -20.65
C ASP A 945 -27.92 -10.70 -20.94
N ALA A 946 -27.44 -10.73 -22.20
CA ALA A 946 -26.36 -9.85 -22.66
C ALA A 946 -26.72 -8.37 -22.47
N LYS A 947 -27.94 -7.96 -22.86
CA LYS A 947 -28.44 -6.61 -22.62
C LYS A 947 -28.52 -6.29 -21.12
N GLY A 948 -28.93 -7.25 -20.29
CA GLY A 948 -28.91 -7.14 -18.83
C GLY A 948 -27.52 -6.79 -18.29
N ALA A 949 -26.50 -7.55 -18.69
CA ALA A 949 -25.12 -7.32 -18.30
C ALA A 949 -24.57 -5.96 -18.77
N VAL A 950 -24.87 -5.53 -20.01
CA VAL A 950 -24.47 -4.19 -20.48
C VAL A 950 -25.21 -3.07 -19.73
N ASN A 951 -26.47 -3.27 -19.33
CA ASN A 951 -27.18 -2.29 -18.49
C ASN A 951 -26.54 -2.13 -17.11
N GLU A 952 -26.03 -3.20 -16.49
CA GLU A 952 -25.30 -3.09 -15.21
C GLU A 952 -23.95 -2.37 -15.39
N ALA A 953 -23.22 -2.66 -16.47
CA ALA A 953 -22.01 -1.91 -16.85
C ALA A 953 -22.32 -0.41 -17.05
N GLN A 954 -23.40 -0.07 -17.75
CA GLN A 954 -23.82 1.30 -18.01
C GLN A 954 -24.14 2.07 -16.71
N LYS A 955 -24.84 1.44 -15.75
CA LYS A 955 -25.13 2.05 -14.43
C LYS A 955 -23.85 2.40 -13.67
N LEU A 956 -22.80 1.59 -13.77
CA LEU A 956 -21.51 1.86 -13.13
C LEU A 956 -20.86 3.12 -13.72
N VAL A 957 -20.84 3.29 -15.05
CA VAL A 957 -20.31 4.51 -15.68
C VAL A 957 -21.12 5.74 -15.27
N GLN A 958 -22.45 5.67 -15.34
CA GLN A 958 -23.36 6.75 -14.92
C GLN A 958 -23.14 7.15 -13.45
N THR A 959 -22.90 6.16 -12.57
CA THR A 959 -22.60 6.40 -11.15
C THR A 959 -21.28 7.16 -11.01
N MET A 960 -20.19 6.67 -11.62
CA MET A 960 -18.87 7.33 -11.57
C MET A 960 -18.90 8.76 -12.14
N GLU A 961 -19.60 8.97 -13.26
CA GLU A 961 -19.77 10.29 -13.88
C GLU A 961 -20.54 11.25 -12.94
N SER A 962 -21.60 10.77 -12.30
CA SER A 962 -22.39 11.57 -11.34
C SER A 962 -21.61 11.94 -10.08
N GLU A 963 -20.65 11.11 -9.67
CA GLU A 963 -19.82 11.33 -8.47
C GLU A 963 -18.69 12.33 -8.74
N ILE A 964 -18.02 12.26 -9.90
CA ILE A 964 -17.10 13.32 -10.34
C ILE A 964 -17.83 14.66 -10.49
N GLY A 965 -19.06 14.64 -11.03
CA GLY A 965 -19.91 15.83 -11.11
C GLY A 965 -20.16 16.47 -9.74
N GLN A 966 -20.51 15.67 -8.72
CA GLN A 966 -20.72 16.15 -7.35
C GLN A 966 -19.43 16.65 -6.68
N ALA A 967 -18.34 15.89 -6.79
CA ALA A 967 -17.04 16.29 -6.23
C ALA A 967 -16.58 17.65 -6.74
N SER A 968 -16.81 17.96 -8.02
CA SER A 968 -16.47 19.26 -8.63
C SER A 968 -17.28 20.45 -8.07
N GLY A 969 -18.43 20.21 -7.43
CA GLY A 969 -19.31 21.25 -6.90
C GLY A 969 -18.94 21.73 -5.49
N ASP A 970 -18.66 20.81 -4.56
CA ASP A 970 -18.42 21.13 -3.14
C ASP A 970 -16.94 21.45 -2.81
N SER A 971 -15.98 21.07 -3.67
CA SER A 971 -14.55 20.99 -3.31
C SER A 971 -13.64 22.06 -3.94
N GLY A 972 -14.10 23.31 -4.04
CA GLY A 972 -13.35 24.43 -4.64
C GLY A 972 -12.01 24.86 -3.99
N LYS A 973 -11.34 23.97 -3.25
CA LYS A 973 -10.05 24.22 -2.56
C LYS A 973 -9.18 22.98 -2.23
N LYS A 974 -9.40 21.80 -2.83
CA LYS A 974 -8.52 20.61 -2.63
C LYS A 974 -8.16 19.89 -3.94
N SER A 975 -7.01 19.19 -3.87
CA SER A 975 -6.24 18.46 -4.89
C SER A 975 -5.77 19.22 -6.15
N SER A 976 -4.47 19.05 -6.47
CA SER A 976 -3.88 19.38 -7.77
C SER A 976 -4.01 18.13 -8.66
N GLY A 977 -5.13 18.00 -9.37
CA GLY A 977 -5.42 16.79 -10.13
C GLY A 977 -6.88 16.65 -10.53
N SER A 978 -7.45 17.66 -11.19
CA SER A 978 -8.85 17.63 -11.64
C SER A 978 -9.11 16.41 -12.52
N SER A 979 -9.93 15.48 -12.04
CA SER A 979 -10.35 14.28 -12.76
C SER A 979 -11.30 14.66 -13.90
N SER A 980 -10.72 14.97 -15.06
CA SER A 980 -11.48 15.16 -16.29
C SER A 980 -12.05 13.83 -16.77
N LEU A 981 -13.29 13.80 -17.26
CA LEU A 981 -13.91 12.62 -17.87
C LEU A 981 -13.04 11.98 -18.97
N ARG A 982 -12.13 12.76 -19.57
CA ARG A 982 -11.19 12.39 -20.66
C ARG A 982 -9.75 12.09 -20.22
N LYS A 983 -9.41 12.14 -18.92
CA LYS A 983 -8.12 11.69 -18.39
C LYS A 983 -8.35 10.62 -17.32
N PRO A 984 -7.66 9.46 -17.34
CA PRO A 984 -7.88 8.38 -16.38
C PRO A 984 -7.40 8.67 -14.95
N GLY A 985 -6.70 9.79 -14.73
CA GLY A 985 -6.00 10.08 -13.47
C GLY A 985 -4.68 9.30 -13.34
N TRP A 986 -4.08 9.32 -12.16
CA TRP A 986 -2.93 8.48 -11.83
C TRP A 986 -3.40 7.09 -11.41
N GLY A 987 -2.83 6.03 -11.99
CA GLY A 987 -3.19 4.65 -11.66
C GLY A 987 -4.61 4.22 -12.09
N GLY A 988 -5.25 4.96 -12.99
CA GLY A 988 -6.42 4.50 -13.74
C GLY A 988 -5.99 3.94 -15.10
N GLN A 989 -6.54 2.79 -15.52
CA GLN A 989 -6.31 2.24 -16.87
C GLN A 989 -7.02 3.06 -17.95
N LYS A 990 -8.30 3.40 -17.71
CA LYS A 990 -9.21 3.99 -18.69
C LYS A 990 -9.90 5.25 -18.16
N SER A 991 -10.21 6.18 -19.05
CA SER A 991 -11.02 7.37 -18.72
C SER A 991 -12.52 7.04 -18.70
N ILE A 992 -13.37 7.87 -18.07
CA ILE A 992 -14.83 7.64 -18.06
C ILE A 992 -15.41 7.66 -19.48
N GLU A 993 -14.90 8.53 -20.35
CA GLU A 993 -15.31 8.57 -21.76
C GLU A 993 -14.88 7.28 -22.51
N GLU A 994 -13.74 6.70 -22.16
CA GLU A 994 -13.29 5.42 -22.72
C GLU A 994 -14.12 4.22 -22.20
N LEU A 995 -14.53 4.25 -20.93
CA LEU A 995 -15.46 3.26 -20.35
C LEU A 995 -16.87 3.40 -20.96
N TRP A 996 -17.30 4.62 -21.30
CA TRP A 996 -18.49 4.83 -22.13
C TRP A 996 -18.32 4.22 -23.52
N ALA A 997 -17.16 4.37 -24.15
CA ALA A 997 -16.87 3.77 -25.46
C ALA A 997 -16.86 2.23 -25.41
N ASP A 998 -16.34 1.62 -24.34
CA ASP A 998 -16.44 0.16 -24.11
C ASP A 998 -17.91 -0.30 -24.06
N VAL A 999 -18.75 0.38 -23.26
CA VAL A 999 -20.19 0.07 -23.10
C VAL A 999 -20.96 0.24 -24.40
N TRP A 1000 -20.73 1.32 -25.15
CA TRP A 1000 -21.35 1.54 -26.46
C TRP A 1000 -20.86 0.55 -27.52
N SER A 1001 -19.58 0.13 -27.46
CA SER A 1001 -19.02 -0.89 -28.33
C SER A 1001 -19.65 -2.27 -28.13
N GLU A 1002 -19.86 -2.73 -26.89
CA GLU A 1002 -20.56 -4.01 -26.67
C GLU A 1002 -22.06 -3.93 -26.99
N ASN A 1003 -22.72 -2.78 -26.76
CA ASN A 1003 -24.07 -2.55 -27.28
C ASN A 1003 -24.11 -2.71 -28.81
N ALA A 1004 -23.20 -2.08 -29.55
CA ALA A 1004 -23.14 -2.17 -31.00
C ALA A 1004 -22.92 -3.61 -31.50
N HIS A 1005 -22.02 -4.36 -30.88
CA HIS A 1005 -21.84 -5.79 -31.17
C HIS A 1005 -23.08 -6.62 -30.83
N LEU A 1006 -23.85 -6.25 -29.80
CA LEU A 1006 -25.12 -6.90 -29.46
C LEU A 1006 -26.21 -6.63 -30.52
N GLN A 1007 -26.25 -5.44 -31.11
CA GLN A 1007 -27.16 -5.16 -32.25
C GLN A 1007 -26.73 -5.95 -33.50
N LEU A 1008 -25.42 -6.07 -33.79
CA LEU A 1008 -24.92 -6.93 -34.87
C LEU A 1008 -25.34 -8.40 -34.68
N GLY A 1009 -25.27 -8.92 -33.45
CA GLY A 1009 -25.76 -10.28 -33.13
C GLY A 1009 -27.27 -10.45 -33.38
N LYS A 1010 -28.05 -9.38 -33.26
CA LYS A 1010 -29.49 -9.34 -33.59
C LYS A 1010 -29.78 -9.09 -35.08
N GLY A 1011 -28.76 -8.80 -35.89
CA GLY A 1011 -28.89 -8.43 -37.31
C GLY A 1011 -29.26 -6.96 -37.58
N ASP A 1012 -29.28 -6.10 -36.57
CA ASP A 1012 -29.59 -4.67 -36.73
C ASP A 1012 -28.29 -3.86 -36.96
N ALA A 1013 -27.87 -3.79 -38.23
CA ALA A 1013 -26.67 -3.07 -38.64
C ALA A 1013 -26.77 -1.55 -38.46
N ASP A 1014 -27.99 -0.97 -38.47
CA ASP A 1014 -28.20 0.46 -38.35
C ASP A 1014 -28.23 0.94 -36.90
N ALA A 1015 -28.73 0.13 -35.97
CA ALA A 1015 -28.52 0.34 -34.54
C ALA A 1015 -27.04 0.12 -34.19
N ALA A 1016 -26.41 -0.95 -34.66
CA ALA A 1016 -24.98 -1.20 -34.46
C ALA A 1016 -24.11 -0.01 -34.92
N ARG A 1017 -24.40 0.53 -36.11
CA ARG A 1017 -23.69 1.69 -36.64
C ARG A 1017 -23.82 2.91 -35.72
N LYS A 1018 -25.02 3.21 -35.22
CA LYS A 1018 -25.26 4.35 -34.32
C LYS A 1018 -24.55 4.16 -32.98
N ASP A 1019 -24.59 2.96 -32.43
CA ASP A 1019 -23.94 2.62 -31.16
C ASP A 1019 -22.40 2.69 -31.30
N PHE A 1020 -21.82 2.25 -32.42
CA PHE A 1020 -20.39 2.47 -32.72
C PHE A 1020 -20.03 3.95 -32.97
N GLU A 1021 -20.88 4.70 -33.70
CA GLU A 1021 -20.67 6.14 -33.89
C GLU A 1021 -20.74 6.88 -32.55
N ALA A 1022 -21.61 6.47 -31.61
CA ALA A 1022 -21.66 6.97 -30.24
C ALA A 1022 -20.37 6.65 -29.45
N ALA A 1023 -19.88 5.41 -29.50
CA ALA A 1023 -18.60 5.02 -28.87
C ALA A 1023 -17.44 5.93 -29.32
N LEU A 1024 -17.36 6.23 -30.62
CA LEU A 1024 -16.33 7.12 -31.19
C LEU A 1024 -16.55 8.62 -30.90
N THR A 1025 -17.73 9.05 -30.44
CA THR A 1025 -17.91 10.43 -29.93
C THR A 1025 -17.30 10.61 -28.54
N HIS A 1026 -17.31 9.56 -27.72
CA HIS A 1026 -16.67 9.53 -26.41
C HIS A 1026 -15.15 9.33 -26.54
N PHE A 1027 -14.71 8.26 -27.22
CA PHE A 1027 -13.29 7.95 -27.43
C PHE A 1027 -12.97 7.69 -28.93
N PRO A 1028 -12.45 8.68 -29.67
CA PRO A 1028 -12.28 8.59 -31.13
C PRO A 1028 -11.33 7.48 -31.63
N ASP A 1029 -10.39 7.06 -30.80
CA ASP A 1029 -9.37 6.06 -31.13
C ASP A 1029 -9.74 4.64 -30.62
N HIS A 1030 -11.03 4.40 -30.31
CA HIS A 1030 -11.50 3.15 -29.70
C HIS A 1030 -11.39 1.95 -30.67
N PRO A 1031 -10.51 0.95 -30.43
CA PRO A 1031 -10.17 -0.04 -31.46
C PRO A 1031 -11.36 -0.85 -31.96
N ALA A 1032 -12.12 -1.46 -31.06
CA ALA A 1032 -13.26 -2.30 -31.42
C ALA A 1032 -14.41 -1.52 -32.10
N ALA A 1033 -14.58 -0.23 -31.77
CA ALA A 1033 -15.60 0.60 -32.40
C ALA A 1033 -15.17 1.14 -33.77
N VAL A 1034 -13.88 1.45 -33.95
CA VAL A 1034 -13.32 1.74 -35.28
C VAL A 1034 -13.45 0.53 -36.20
N VAL A 1035 -13.10 -0.67 -35.75
CA VAL A 1035 -13.19 -1.90 -36.55
C VAL A 1035 -14.64 -2.24 -36.87
N GLY A 1036 -15.52 -2.25 -35.86
CA GLY A 1036 -16.96 -2.52 -36.04
C GLY A 1036 -17.63 -1.56 -37.02
N LEU A 1037 -17.44 -0.24 -36.84
CA LEU A 1037 -17.98 0.75 -37.77
C LEU A 1037 -17.39 0.60 -39.18
N SER A 1038 -16.09 0.35 -39.29
CA SER A 1038 -15.42 0.24 -40.60
C SER A 1038 -15.88 -1.00 -41.38
N ASN A 1039 -16.16 -2.12 -40.70
CA ASN A 1039 -16.77 -3.28 -41.33
C ASN A 1039 -18.17 -2.97 -41.88
N ILE A 1040 -19.04 -2.30 -41.10
CA ILE A 1040 -20.37 -1.87 -41.58
C ILE A 1040 -20.25 -0.90 -42.77
N LEU A 1041 -19.31 0.04 -42.74
CA LEU A 1041 -19.06 0.98 -43.84
C LEU A 1041 -18.54 0.29 -45.11
N LEU A 1042 -17.75 -0.77 -44.97
CA LEU A 1042 -17.32 -1.61 -46.09
C LEU A 1042 -18.47 -2.50 -46.59
N ASP A 1043 -19.35 -3.02 -45.73
CA ASP A 1043 -20.54 -3.77 -46.14
C ASP A 1043 -21.56 -2.89 -46.88
N LEU A 1044 -21.71 -1.62 -46.50
CA LEU A 1044 -22.45 -0.60 -47.23
C LEU A 1044 -21.79 -0.29 -48.59
N TYR A 1045 -20.45 -0.23 -48.67
CA TYR A 1045 -19.76 -0.11 -49.97
C TYR A 1045 -20.01 -1.32 -50.88
N CYS A 1046 -20.00 -2.54 -50.33
CA CYS A 1046 -20.28 -3.78 -51.06
C CYS A 1046 -21.77 -4.01 -51.37
N GLU A 1047 -22.70 -3.19 -50.86
CA GLU A 1047 -24.15 -3.43 -50.89
C GLU A 1047 -24.60 -4.76 -50.25
N LYS A 1048 -23.81 -5.26 -49.28
CA LYS A 1048 -24.17 -6.40 -48.41
C LYS A 1048 -25.21 -5.99 -47.37
N THR A 1049 -25.13 -4.75 -46.90
CA THR A 1049 -26.16 -4.09 -46.10
C THR A 1049 -26.78 -2.97 -46.92
N VAL A 1050 -28.11 -2.87 -46.87
CA VAL A 1050 -28.87 -1.79 -47.51
C VAL A 1050 -29.46 -0.95 -46.38
N PRO A 1051 -29.22 0.38 -46.34
CA PRO A 1051 -29.80 1.23 -45.31
C PRO A 1051 -31.34 1.22 -45.42
N PRO A 1052 -32.07 1.41 -44.31
CA PRO A 1052 -33.52 1.33 -44.31
C PRO A 1052 -34.09 2.42 -45.22
N PRO A 1053 -35.20 2.13 -45.94
CA PRO A 1053 -35.83 3.13 -46.80
C PRO A 1053 -36.20 4.37 -45.98
N ALA A 1054 -35.98 5.56 -46.56
CA ALA A 1054 -36.10 6.84 -45.87
C ALA A 1054 -37.51 7.13 -45.29
N PHE A 1055 -38.50 6.30 -45.64
CA PHE A 1055 -39.82 6.25 -45.04
C PHE A 1055 -40.17 4.77 -44.75
N PRO A 1056 -40.72 4.44 -43.58
CA PRO A 1056 -41.30 3.12 -43.37
C PRO A 1056 -42.49 2.92 -44.32
N SER A 1057 -42.59 1.75 -44.94
CA SER A 1057 -43.76 1.37 -45.73
C SER A 1057 -45.01 1.38 -44.84
N LEU A 1058 -46.04 2.13 -45.23
CA LEU A 1058 -47.34 2.04 -44.57
C LEU A 1058 -47.98 0.69 -44.92
N ASP A 1059 -47.95 -0.24 -43.97
CA ASP A 1059 -48.78 -1.45 -44.02
C ASP A 1059 -50.26 -1.07 -43.93
N LEU A 1060 -50.89 -0.92 -45.10
CA LEU A 1060 -52.34 -0.77 -45.24
C LEU A 1060 -53.04 -2.10 -44.94
N VAL A 1061 -53.17 -2.41 -43.65
CA VAL A 1061 -53.90 -3.58 -43.17
C VAL A 1061 -55.41 -3.39 -43.41
N GLY A 1062 -55.87 -3.79 -44.59
CA GLY A 1062 -57.27 -4.19 -44.81
C GLY A 1062 -57.91 -3.76 -46.14
N GLY A 1063 -58.05 -4.73 -47.06
CA GLY A 1063 -59.35 -4.99 -47.68
C GLY A 1063 -59.53 -4.84 -49.20
N SER A 1064 -59.98 -5.94 -49.79
CA SER A 1064 -60.80 -6.06 -51.02
C SER A 1064 -60.14 -5.95 -52.40
N ASP A 1065 -60.50 -6.91 -53.25
CA ASP A 1065 -60.41 -6.83 -54.70
C ASP A 1065 -61.30 -5.70 -55.27
N ALA A 1066 -60.78 -4.97 -56.27
CA ALA A 1066 -61.54 -4.37 -57.37
C ALA A 1066 -60.61 -3.92 -58.53
N MET A 1067 -61.10 -4.06 -59.77
CA MET A 1067 -60.48 -3.60 -61.03
C MET A 1067 -61.14 -2.26 -61.49
N PRO A 1068 -60.74 -1.62 -62.62
CA PRO A 1068 -59.40 -1.13 -62.98
C PRO A 1068 -59.41 0.28 -63.64
N GLY A 1069 -58.22 0.84 -63.96
CA GLY A 1069 -58.02 1.66 -65.17
C GLY A 1069 -57.92 3.20 -65.06
N THR A 1070 -57.49 3.82 -66.17
CA THR A 1070 -57.28 5.27 -66.45
C THR A 1070 -56.38 6.02 -65.47
N GLU A 1071 -55.12 6.35 -65.79
CA GLU A 1071 -54.61 7.32 -66.79
C GLU A 1071 -54.67 8.81 -66.39
N GLN A 1072 -53.48 9.44 -66.41
CA GLN A 1072 -53.17 10.84 -66.76
C GLN A 1072 -53.92 12.00 -66.03
N SER A 1073 -53.18 12.83 -65.30
CA SER A 1073 -52.78 14.20 -65.73
C SER A 1073 -52.29 15.09 -64.58
N THR A 1074 -51.43 16.08 -64.90
CA THR A 1074 -51.20 17.42 -64.27
C THR A 1074 -51.60 17.66 -62.79
N ALA A 1075 -50.71 18.16 -61.92
CA ALA A 1075 -50.26 19.58 -61.85
C ALA A 1075 -51.45 20.57 -61.69
N GLU A 1076 -51.44 21.57 -60.80
CA GLU A 1076 -50.35 22.49 -60.42
C GLU A 1076 -50.49 23.09 -58.98
N LEU A 1077 -49.39 23.70 -58.50
CA LEU A 1077 -49.26 24.94 -57.69
C LEU A 1077 -50.24 25.26 -56.52
N VAL A 1078 -49.66 25.63 -55.35
CA VAL A 1078 -49.62 27.02 -54.80
C VAL A 1078 -49.19 26.98 -53.31
N TYR A 1079 -48.22 27.82 -52.93
CA TYR A 1079 -47.81 28.04 -51.53
C TYR A 1079 -48.80 28.96 -50.79
N PRO A 1080 -48.83 28.87 -49.45
CA PRO A 1080 -48.51 30.10 -48.70
C PRO A 1080 -47.51 29.89 -47.56
N GLU A 1081 -46.44 30.68 -47.60
CA GLU A 1081 -45.70 31.15 -46.42
C GLU A 1081 -46.62 32.07 -45.56
N PRO A 1082 -46.34 32.39 -44.27
CA PRO A 1082 -45.04 32.97 -43.89
C PRO A 1082 -44.51 32.79 -42.44
N ASN A 1083 -43.31 33.35 -42.28
CA ASN A 1083 -42.70 33.93 -41.06
C ASN A 1083 -41.93 33.03 -40.08
N GLN A 1084 -40.84 33.64 -39.59
CA GLN A 1084 -39.74 33.06 -38.82
C GLN A 1084 -39.77 33.53 -37.34
N THR A 1085 -38.71 33.17 -36.59
CA THR A 1085 -38.40 33.43 -35.16
C THR A 1085 -39.08 32.45 -34.18
N ASP A 1086 -38.38 31.78 -33.25
CA ASP A 1086 -36.97 31.90 -32.84
C ASP A 1086 -36.19 30.57 -32.84
N SER A 1087 -34.85 30.68 -32.83
CA SER A 1087 -33.92 29.55 -32.89
C SER A 1087 -33.50 29.01 -31.51
N PRO A 1088 -33.14 27.72 -31.46
CA PRO A 1088 -32.10 27.26 -30.54
C PRO A 1088 -30.95 26.53 -31.28
N LYS A 1089 -29.78 27.17 -31.29
CA LYS A 1089 -28.42 26.58 -31.31
C LYS A 1089 -28.15 25.42 -32.31
N LEU A 1090 -27.43 25.72 -33.39
CA LEU A 1090 -26.82 24.71 -34.26
C LEU A 1090 -25.82 23.84 -33.48
N PHE A 1091 -25.88 22.53 -33.72
CA PHE A 1091 -24.73 21.63 -33.49
C PHE A 1091 -23.66 21.88 -34.59
N PRO A 1092 -22.36 21.76 -34.28
CA PRO A 1092 -21.31 21.96 -35.28
C PRO A 1092 -21.23 20.78 -36.25
N THR A 1093 -21.83 20.92 -37.43
CA THR A 1093 -21.73 19.96 -38.54
C THR A 1093 -20.35 20.01 -39.23
N GLY A 1094 -19.32 19.58 -38.51
CA GLY A 1094 -18.01 19.23 -39.07
C GLY A 1094 -17.85 17.71 -39.18
N PRO A 1095 -17.13 17.19 -40.18
CA PRO A 1095 -16.86 15.76 -40.29
C PRO A 1095 -15.96 15.28 -39.14
N LEU A 1096 -16.46 14.35 -38.32
CA LEU A 1096 -15.64 13.68 -37.29
C LEU A 1096 -14.50 12.89 -37.95
N GLY A 1097 -13.32 12.93 -37.34
CA GLY A 1097 -12.16 12.10 -37.73
C GLY A 1097 -10.95 12.84 -38.30
N LEU A 1098 -11.00 14.17 -38.48
CA LEU A 1098 -9.85 14.97 -38.94
C LEU A 1098 -9.36 15.94 -37.86
N GLY A 1099 -8.19 15.62 -37.27
CA GLY A 1099 -7.51 16.47 -36.29
C GLY A 1099 -7.03 17.80 -36.87
N ALA A 1100 -7.09 18.86 -36.06
CA ALA A 1100 -6.80 20.23 -36.48
C ALA A 1100 -5.29 20.51 -36.66
N PHE A 1101 -4.74 20.17 -37.83
CA PHE A 1101 -3.39 20.57 -38.22
C PHE A 1101 -3.30 22.08 -38.46
N LYS A 1102 -2.35 22.76 -37.79
CA LYS A 1102 -2.10 24.20 -37.94
C LYS A 1102 -1.58 24.52 -39.34
N THR A 1103 -2.41 25.13 -40.19
CA THR A 1103 -1.99 25.67 -41.49
C THR A 1103 -1.13 26.92 -41.33
N GLN A 1104 -0.06 27.02 -42.12
CA GLN A 1104 0.85 28.17 -42.09
C GLN A 1104 0.22 29.41 -42.76
N LYS A 1105 0.59 30.61 -42.29
CA LYS A 1105 0.19 31.88 -42.90
C LYS A 1105 0.60 31.97 -44.38
N LYS A 1106 -0.29 32.50 -45.22
CA LYS A 1106 0.07 33.27 -46.42
C LYS A 1106 -0.78 34.54 -46.50
N GLU A 1107 -0.18 35.60 -47.03
CA GLU A 1107 -0.80 36.92 -47.19
C GLU A 1107 -1.58 37.05 -48.51
N PRO A 1108 -2.53 38.00 -48.62
CA PRO A 1108 -3.49 38.05 -49.73
C PRO A 1108 -3.00 38.88 -50.92
N LEU A 1109 -3.40 38.51 -52.15
CA LEU A 1109 -3.17 39.34 -53.35
C LEU A 1109 -4.23 39.15 -54.46
N LYS A 1110 -5.20 40.08 -54.46
CA LYS A 1110 -5.97 40.69 -55.59
C LYS A 1110 -6.76 39.83 -56.61
N GLN A 1111 -7.83 40.45 -57.09
CA GLN A 1111 -8.75 39.94 -58.11
C GLN A 1111 -8.32 40.30 -59.55
N ALA A 1112 -8.47 39.34 -60.46
CA ALA A 1112 -8.91 39.46 -61.86
C ALA A 1112 -9.33 38.04 -62.28
N GLY A 1113 -10.22 37.77 -63.23
CA GLY A 1113 -10.97 38.59 -64.18
C GLY A 1113 -11.36 37.64 -65.33
N LEU A 1114 -12.66 37.54 -65.68
CA LEU A 1114 -13.15 36.54 -66.64
C LEU A 1114 -12.48 36.68 -68.02
N PRO A 1115 -12.27 35.59 -68.79
CA PRO A 1115 -13.37 35.19 -69.70
C PRO A 1115 -13.48 33.70 -70.11
N LYS A 1116 -14.73 33.32 -70.44
CA LYS A 1116 -15.18 32.36 -71.48
C LYS A 1116 -14.82 30.87 -71.37
N SER A 1117 -15.88 30.06 -71.31
CA SER A 1117 -15.93 28.64 -71.67
C SER A 1117 -15.73 28.39 -73.17
N PRO A 1118 -15.45 27.14 -73.55
CA PRO A 1118 -16.30 26.44 -74.53
C PRO A 1118 -17.10 25.29 -73.89
N THR A 1119 -18.12 24.84 -74.62
CA THR A 1119 -19.24 23.99 -74.18
C THR A 1119 -18.95 22.48 -74.27
N SER A 1120 -19.91 21.67 -73.82
CA SER A 1120 -20.07 20.22 -74.08
C SER A 1120 -19.28 19.30 -73.14
N LEU A 1121 -19.82 18.19 -72.61
CA LEU A 1121 -21.13 17.52 -72.81
C LEU A 1121 -21.72 17.02 -71.47
N HIS A 1122 -23.03 16.77 -71.42
CA HIS A 1122 -23.71 16.25 -70.22
C HIS A 1122 -23.31 14.80 -69.93
N HIS A 1123 -23.20 14.49 -68.63
CA HIS A 1123 -24.04 13.44 -68.08
C HIS A 1123 -24.41 13.78 -66.63
N GLU A 1124 -25.44 14.62 -66.47
CA GLU A 1124 -26.12 14.77 -65.19
C GLU A 1124 -26.84 13.44 -64.92
N THR A 1125 -26.33 12.65 -63.98
CA THR A 1125 -27.07 11.50 -63.44
C THR A 1125 -28.19 12.06 -62.58
N HIS A 1126 -29.38 12.18 -63.18
CA HIS A 1126 -30.61 12.54 -62.50
C HIS A 1126 -30.79 11.60 -61.30
N LEU A 1127 -30.53 12.10 -60.09
CA LEU A 1127 -30.69 11.32 -58.87
C LEU A 1127 -32.14 10.84 -58.80
N GLU A 1128 -32.35 9.54 -58.59
CA GLU A 1128 -33.69 9.05 -58.31
C GLU A 1128 -34.16 9.62 -56.96
N PRO A 1129 -35.43 10.05 -56.86
CA PRO A 1129 -35.95 10.51 -55.59
C PRO A 1129 -35.92 9.36 -54.55
N PRO A 1130 -35.69 9.63 -53.24
CA PRO A 1130 -35.30 8.59 -52.27
C PRO A 1130 -36.27 7.41 -52.09
N TYR A 1131 -37.50 7.51 -52.60
CA TYR A 1131 -38.50 6.44 -52.55
C TYR A 1131 -38.39 5.42 -53.72
N LYS A 1132 -37.43 5.58 -54.64
CA LYS A 1132 -37.18 4.66 -55.76
C LYS A 1132 -35.81 3.97 -55.76
N ALA A 1133 -34.83 4.54 -55.05
CA ALA A 1133 -33.45 4.10 -55.11
C ALA A 1133 -33.29 2.64 -54.62
N ALA A 1134 -33.08 1.72 -55.56
CA ALA A 1134 -32.85 0.30 -55.27
C ALA A 1134 -31.39 -0.04 -54.86
N SER A 1135 -30.52 0.97 -54.79
CA SER A 1135 -29.10 0.84 -54.45
C SER A 1135 -28.59 2.14 -53.81
N ILE A 1136 -27.48 2.05 -53.07
CA ILE A 1136 -26.88 3.20 -52.38
C ILE A 1136 -26.17 4.08 -53.42
N PRO A 1137 -26.35 5.42 -53.42
CA PRO A 1137 -25.68 6.28 -54.38
C PRO A 1137 -24.17 6.06 -54.39
N LYS A 1138 -23.58 5.97 -55.59
CA LYS A 1138 -22.15 5.64 -55.76
C LYS A 1138 -21.20 6.58 -55.01
N VAL A 1139 -21.61 7.83 -54.80
CA VAL A 1139 -20.89 8.83 -54.00
C VAL A 1139 -20.84 8.41 -52.52
N ASP A 1140 -21.98 8.03 -51.94
CA ASP A 1140 -22.09 7.63 -50.54
C ASP A 1140 -21.40 6.29 -50.26
N ARG A 1141 -21.43 5.36 -51.23
CA ARG A 1141 -20.63 4.13 -51.20
C ARG A 1141 -19.13 4.45 -51.12
N LEU A 1142 -18.61 5.27 -52.04
CA LEU A 1142 -17.20 5.66 -52.05
C LEU A 1142 -16.80 6.41 -50.77
N ALA A 1143 -17.65 7.34 -50.29
CA ALA A 1143 -17.43 8.03 -49.02
C ALA A 1143 -17.41 7.07 -47.81
N SER A 1144 -18.21 6.00 -47.82
CA SER A 1144 -18.21 4.98 -46.77
C SER A 1144 -16.90 4.19 -46.76
N ARG A 1145 -16.43 3.71 -47.92
CA ARG A 1145 -15.12 3.05 -48.06
C ARG A 1145 -13.96 3.95 -47.64
N ASP A 1146 -13.95 5.20 -48.11
CA ASP A 1146 -12.85 6.12 -47.86
C ASP A 1146 -12.81 6.56 -46.38
N ARG A 1147 -13.97 6.65 -45.71
CA ARG A 1147 -14.08 6.82 -44.25
C ARG A 1147 -13.55 5.61 -43.49
N ALA A 1148 -13.94 4.39 -43.88
CA ALA A 1148 -13.43 3.16 -43.27
C ALA A 1148 -11.90 3.06 -43.39
N TYR A 1149 -11.35 3.32 -44.59
CA TYR A 1149 -9.91 3.38 -44.83
C TYR A 1149 -9.22 4.43 -43.95
N GLY A 1150 -9.79 5.64 -43.83
CA GLY A 1150 -9.24 6.71 -42.99
C GLY A 1150 -9.17 6.35 -41.52
N LEU A 1151 -10.24 5.75 -40.97
CA LEU A 1151 -10.29 5.31 -39.57
C LEU A 1151 -9.27 4.18 -39.31
N LEU A 1152 -9.30 3.13 -40.12
CA LEU A 1152 -8.43 1.95 -39.97
C LEU A 1152 -6.95 2.29 -40.17
N SER A 1153 -6.62 3.10 -41.19
CA SER A 1153 -5.25 3.54 -41.42
C SER A 1153 -4.72 4.40 -40.29
N ASN A 1154 -5.56 5.15 -39.58
CA ASN A 1154 -5.13 5.90 -38.40
C ASN A 1154 -4.93 4.97 -37.20
N LEU A 1155 -5.90 4.11 -36.89
CA LEU A 1155 -5.84 3.16 -35.78
C LEU A 1155 -4.58 2.29 -35.84
N THR A 1156 -4.24 1.69 -36.98
CA THR A 1156 -3.09 0.78 -37.12
C THR A 1156 -1.71 1.44 -36.93
N LYS A 1157 -1.63 2.77 -36.91
CA LYS A 1157 -0.41 3.52 -36.56
C LYS A 1157 -0.27 3.70 -35.03
N LEU A 1158 -1.38 3.82 -34.32
CA LEU A 1158 -1.44 3.91 -32.85
C LEU A 1158 -0.98 2.59 -32.22
N GLY A 1159 -0.44 2.64 -30.99
CA GLY A 1159 -0.04 1.43 -30.27
C GLY A 1159 -1.19 0.43 -30.05
N THR A 1160 -2.38 0.96 -29.72
CA THR A 1160 -3.62 0.20 -29.47
C THR A 1160 -4.16 -0.52 -30.71
N GLY A 1161 -3.89 -0.02 -31.91
CA GLY A 1161 -4.29 -0.65 -33.17
C GLY A 1161 -3.18 -1.46 -33.84
N TRP A 1162 -1.91 -1.14 -33.59
CA TRP A 1162 -0.77 -1.82 -34.21
C TRP A 1162 -0.71 -3.30 -33.87
N ASN A 1163 -1.08 -3.69 -32.65
CA ASN A 1163 -1.02 -5.08 -32.16
C ASN A 1163 -2.36 -5.83 -32.27
N TYR A 1164 -3.37 -5.26 -32.94
CA TYR A 1164 -4.75 -5.77 -32.99
C TYR A 1164 -5.07 -6.32 -34.40
N SER A 1165 -5.10 -7.64 -34.54
CA SER A 1165 -5.26 -8.35 -35.81
C SER A 1165 -6.51 -7.94 -36.58
N GLU A 1166 -7.68 -7.87 -35.93
CA GLU A 1166 -8.96 -7.48 -36.57
C GLU A 1166 -8.89 -6.10 -37.26
N ALA A 1167 -8.09 -5.15 -36.74
CA ALA A 1167 -7.90 -3.84 -37.36
C ALA A 1167 -7.06 -3.91 -38.65
N TRP A 1168 -6.08 -4.80 -38.71
CA TRP A 1168 -5.32 -5.06 -39.93
C TRP A 1168 -6.12 -5.89 -40.93
N PHE A 1169 -6.90 -6.87 -40.49
CA PHE A 1169 -7.83 -7.62 -41.35
C PHE A 1169 -8.83 -6.68 -42.05
N ALA A 1170 -9.47 -5.78 -41.30
CA ALA A 1170 -10.36 -4.78 -41.86
C ALA A 1170 -9.63 -3.78 -42.78
N LEU A 1171 -8.36 -3.43 -42.49
CA LEU A 1171 -7.54 -2.56 -43.35
C LEU A 1171 -7.11 -3.25 -44.65
N ALA A 1172 -6.82 -4.55 -44.63
CA ALA A 1172 -6.60 -5.35 -45.83
C ALA A 1172 -7.85 -5.34 -46.74
N ARG A 1173 -9.03 -5.60 -46.17
CA ARG A 1173 -10.30 -5.48 -46.89
C ARG A 1173 -10.48 -4.07 -47.47
N ALA A 1174 -10.21 -3.02 -46.71
CA ALA A 1174 -10.28 -1.64 -47.22
C ALA A 1174 -9.29 -1.37 -48.37
N HIS A 1175 -8.12 -2.02 -48.39
CA HIS A 1175 -7.18 -1.97 -49.51
C HIS A 1175 -7.66 -2.77 -50.74
N GLU A 1176 -8.23 -3.95 -50.55
CA GLU A 1176 -8.82 -4.78 -51.62
C GLU A 1176 -9.98 -4.07 -52.32
N GLU A 1177 -10.94 -3.55 -51.56
CA GLU A 1177 -12.08 -2.75 -52.02
C GLU A 1177 -11.65 -1.39 -52.65
N SER A 1178 -10.38 -1.02 -52.48
CA SER A 1178 -9.71 0.13 -53.12
C SER A 1178 -8.81 -0.26 -54.30
N GLY A 1179 -8.79 -1.53 -54.71
CA GLY A 1179 -7.97 -2.04 -55.83
C GLY A 1179 -6.47 -2.12 -55.55
N GLN A 1180 -6.04 -2.01 -54.29
CA GLN A 1180 -4.63 -1.97 -53.88
C GLN A 1180 -4.17 -3.36 -53.38
N LEU A 1181 -4.27 -4.37 -54.26
CA LEU A 1181 -4.09 -5.78 -53.91
C LEU A 1181 -2.74 -6.10 -53.28
N ASP A 1182 -1.64 -5.48 -53.74
CA ASP A 1182 -0.31 -5.71 -53.16
C ASP A 1182 -0.28 -5.30 -51.68
N LYS A 1183 -0.84 -4.13 -51.34
CA LYS A 1183 -0.93 -3.66 -49.94
C LYS A 1183 -1.92 -4.48 -49.12
N ALA A 1184 -3.01 -4.95 -49.73
CA ALA A 1184 -3.94 -5.85 -49.06
C ALA A 1184 -3.22 -7.14 -48.66
N LYS A 1185 -2.41 -7.72 -49.55
CA LYS A 1185 -1.57 -8.89 -49.28
C LYS A 1185 -0.53 -8.63 -48.19
N ASP A 1186 0.20 -7.52 -48.25
CA ASP A 1186 1.21 -7.17 -47.24
C ASP A 1186 0.57 -7.02 -45.84
N VAL A 1187 -0.61 -6.38 -45.77
CA VAL A 1187 -1.38 -6.23 -44.53
C VAL A 1187 -1.99 -7.55 -44.04
N LEU A 1188 -2.41 -8.45 -44.95
CA LEU A 1188 -2.88 -9.79 -44.56
C LEU A 1188 -1.76 -10.64 -43.96
N TRP A 1189 -0.53 -10.57 -44.48
CA TRP A 1189 0.60 -11.27 -43.88
C TRP A 1189 0.90 -10.77 -42.47
N TRP A 1190 0.92 -9.45 -42.26
CA TRP A 1190 1.04 -8.88 -40.92
C TRP A 1190 -0.13 -9.30 -40.00
N CYS A 1191 -1.37 -9.36 -40.52
CA CYS A 1191 -2.51 -9.87 -39.77
C CYS A 1191 -2.34 -11.34 -39.34
N VAL A 1192 -1.76 -12.19 -40.20
CA VAL A 1192 -1.45 -13.59 -39.86
C VAL A 1192 -0.35 -13.66 -38.80
N GLU A 1193 0.74 -12.89 -38.93
CA GLU A 1193 1.80 -12.82 -37.90
C GLU A 1193 1.28 -12.32 -36.54
N LEU A 1194 0.27 -11.45 -36.53
CA LEU A 1194 -0.40 -11.01 -35.29
C LEU A 1194 -1.31 -12.09 -34.68
N GLU A 1195 -1.92 -12.96 -35.48
CA GLU A 1195 -2.89 -13.98 -35.02
C GLU A 1195 -2.19 -15.31 -34.65
N GLU A 1196 -1.19 -15.74 -35.43
CA GLU A 1196 -0.38 -16.96 -35.14
C GLU A 1196 0.31 -16.90 -33.77
N GLY A 1197 0.55 -15.69 -33.26
CA GLY A 1197 1.11 -15.46 -31.94
C GLY A 1197 0.20 -14.77 -30.95
N SER A 1198 -1.12 -14.68 -31.14
CA SER A 1198 -2.05 -14.06 -30.17
C SER A 1198 -2.57 -15.07 -29.15
N GLY A 1199 -2.46 -14.75 -27.86
CA GLY A 1199 -3.14 -15.50 -26.81
C GLY A 1199 -4.65 -15.34 -26.85
N VAL A 1200 -5.36 -16.21 -26.12
CA VAL A 1200 -6.82 -16.21 -25.94
C VAL A 1200 -7.41 -14.85 -25.48
N ARG A 1201 -6.57 -13.99 -24.91
CA ARG A 1201 -6.85 -12.60 -24.55
C ARG A 1201 -5.60 -11.76 -24.85
N GLN A 1202 -5.79 -10.46 -25.09
CA GLN A 1202 -4.72 -9.50 -25.32
C GLN A 1202 -3.70 -9.47 -24.16
N TRP A 1203 -2.42 -9.26 -24.47
CA TRP A 1203 -1.32 -9.21 -23.49
C TRP A 1203 -1.54 -8.19 -22.37
N ASP A 1204 -2.28 -7.11 -22.63
CA ASP A 1204 -2.58 -6.05 -21.66
C ASP A 1204 -3.55 -6.45 -20.54
N CYS A 1205 -4.10 -7.68 -20.54
CA CYS A 1205 -4.78 -8.20 -19.35
C CYS A 1205 -3.80 -8.69 -18.27
N VAL A 1206 -2.53 -8.94 -18.61
CA VAL A 1206 -1.51 -9.37 -17.64
C VAL A 1206 -1.01 -8.18 -16.82
N ASN A 1207 -0.85 -8.38 -15.51
CA ASN A 1207 -0.33 -7.39 -14.57
C ASN A 1207 -1.01 -6.01 -14.70
N THR A 1208 -2.34 -5.99 -14.87
CA THR A 1208 -3.12 -4.75 -15.01
C THR A 1208 -2.63 -3.83 -16.16
N GLY A 1209 -2.04 -4.42 -17.21
CA GLY A 1209 -1.59 -3.72 -18.41
C GLY A 1209 -0.20 -3.08 -18.35
N GLY A 1210 0.62 -3.34 -17.32
CA GLY A 1210 1.94 -2.70 -17.15
C GLY A 1210 3.11 -3.69 -17.05
N TYR A 1211 4.30 -3.30 -17.55
CA TYR A 1211 5.54 -4.09 -17.40
C TYR A 1211 6.11 -4.09 -15.97
N VAL A 1212 5.76 -3.09 -15.14
CA VAL A 1212 6.20 -2.98 -13.74
C VAL A 1212 5.22 -3.75 -12.86
N LEU A 1213 5.71 -4.73 -12.09
CA LEU A 1213 4.91 -5.44 -11.08
C LEU A 1213 4.55 -4.48 -9.92
#